data_AF-A0A1E8RGG6-F1
#
_entry.id   AF-A0A1E8RGG6-F1
#
_cell.length_a   1.000
_cell.length_b   1.000
_cell.length_c   1.000
_cell.angle_alpha   90.00
_cell.angle_beta   90.00
_cell.angle_gamma   90.00
#
_symmetry.space_group_name_H-M   'P 1'
#
loop_
_entity.id
_entity.type
_entity.pdbx_description
1 polymer ?
#
loop_
_entity_poly.entity_id
_entity_poly.type
_entity_poly.pdbx_seq_one_letter_code
_entity_poly.pdbx_strand_id
1 'polypeptide(L)'
;MLMLYDRDEKLIASLKYNKIERKRELNGLNNLEFETSKEVEYGQRTLFKDKKGLWNEYIIFDYFKNHENNDVTYSVYCEDSTSELYWYFIDDLKPRNATCSSVLRRLLERTRFEVGYVDDFPKKSFNLYRESVKSCLWKILDVYGAEINVRIVVDKIGIIHRYIDLRKRIGRDVGKRFTYKKDIGSIKKTTSIKDLCTALHGYGKGEEIVKEDGTPSRNDNKIGGGDYGRKIDFSEINAGKTYVEDNEARLKYGLGKERKHIFGQADFSDCEDKHELLRLTKERLKEVSKPKITYELKVEDISRYDGYIGEGVDLGDTVYVIDKEIDTRVQTRVISIKDNPIEEIEDSEIVLGNFIKDLSDNLVAYEKLKSTFENDRNKFNKELDKLANGVKSSYMQKILEKFNNELNETGGWVYAEEGEGLLILNAPKEGNPTQAINLKGGKIAIANHKNADGSFAYETFGDGDGFTANLIRAGVLRGGKVFFNLEDGTFLIGKNSNDYSMYWDGGTLHLRNTDIDLSNNYQIQNINHNINNLENQHSILSDRTDKGFNDIGVKIETVDKKVDIVSQDFKVGQGKFESTINAKMEGLSNVVENTRVSLDGKIETYNSNNLKTIGDLKSKISQTESSITSSVSSQIKIVNDKIDSKDSSLRSYVQNNYSTKTQTANLIESKVSSVSNSVSSLGSRISNAESKISQTANEISSKVSKDGIISAINQSAESIKIKASKINLDGNVNLTGTFTTYDNYGKTVLENGELRFYKGSSLVGSIYVNSNGMIVHASNFSFSTGNTFIDFDDYGIVIRAVGSGQSVRIYDAVLYSPEILNPR
;
A
#
# COMPACT_ATOMS: atom_id res chain seq x y z
N MET A 1 8.37 -5.70 -20.32
CA MET A 1 7.87 -6.97 -19.73
C MET A 1 8.92 -7.50 -18.78
N LEU A 2 8.54 -7.76 -17.52
CA LEU A 2 9.41 -8.31 -16.49
C LEU A 2 9.09 -9.80 -16.32
N MET A 3 10.07 -10.69 -16.52
CA MET A 3 9.87 -12.14 -16.41
C MET A 3 10.50 -12.66 -15.12
N LEU A 4 9.81 -13.56 -14.42
CA LEU A 4 10.29 -14.24 -13.23
C LEU A 4 10.71 -15.67 -13.58
N TYR A 5 11.88 -16.06 -13.11
CA TYR A 5 12.48 -17.37 -13.26
C TYR A 5 12.78 -17.97 -11.88
N ASP A 6 12.72 -19.29 -11.77
CA ASP A 6 13.19 -20.00 -10.59
C ASP A 6 14.73 -19.99 -10.51
N ARG A 7 15.27 -20.63 -9.46
CA ARG A 7 16.72 -20.71 -9.24
C ARG A 7 17.44 -21.54 -10.31
N ASP A 8 16.70 -22.44 -10.98
CA ASP A 8 17.16 -23.31 -12.06
C ASP A 8 16.94 -22.70 -13.46
N GLU A 9 16.63 -21.39 -13.51
CA GLU A 9 16.45 -20.62 -14.75
C GLU A 9 15.26 -21.08 -15.61
N LYS A 10 14.25 -21.69 -14.99
CA LYS A 10 12.97 -21.97 -15.67
C LYS A 10 11.99 -20.82 -15.47
N LEU A 11 11.34 -20.42 -16.56
CA LEU A 11 10.34 -19.34 -16.53
C LEU A 11 9.15 -19.75 -15.65
N ILE A 12 8.89 -18.96 -14.61
CA ILE A 12 7.72 -19.12 -13.72
C ILE A 12 6.54 -18.34 -14.29
N ALA A 13 6.73 -17.04 -14.56
CA ALA A 13 5.66 -16.14 -14.97
C ALA A 13 6.19 -14.84 -15.60
N SER A 14 5.34 -14.17 -16.37
CA SER A 14 5.49 -12.73 -16.60
C SER A 14 4.90 -11.96 -15.43
N LEU A 15 5.68 -11.14 -14.76
CA LEU A 15 5.25 -10.35 -13.61
C LEU A 15 4.48 -9.11 -14.07
N LYS A 16 3.33 -8.89 -13.42
CA LYS A 16 2.76 -7.55 -13.30
C LYS A 16 3.45 -6.88 -12.13
N TYR A 17 3.88 -5.65 -12.33
CA TYR A 17 4.60 -4.88 -11.33
C TYR A 17 4.01 -3.47 -11.21
N ASN A 18 4.25 -2.84 -10.07
CA ASN A 18 4.00 -1.43 -9.80
C ASN A 18 5.29 -0.81 -9.24
N LYS A 19 5.46 0.51 -9.38
CA LYS A 19 6.59 1.29 -8.81
C LYS A 19 7.95 0.65 -9.09
N ILE A 20 8.18 0.22 -10.33
CA ILE A 20 9.47 -0.38 -10.70
C ILE A 20 10.53 0.71 -10.82
N GLU A 21 11.64 0.52 -10.13
CA GLU A 21 12.74 1.45 -10.11
C GLU A 21 14.06 0.69 -10.15
N ARG A 22 14.97 1.11 -11.03
CA ARG A 22 16.31 0.57 -11.14
C ARG A 22 17.32 1.65 -10.80
N LYS A 23 18.27 1.31 -9.93
CA LYS A 23 19.47 2.12 -9.73
C LYS A 23 20.67 1.40 -10.33
N ARG A 24 21.45 2.12 -11.13
CA ARG A 24 22.75 1.66 -11.64
C ARG A 24 23.83 2.66 -11.28
N GLU A 25 24.97 2.19 -10.80
CA GLU A 25 26.08 3.02 -10.35
C GLU A 25 27.41 2.49 -10.88
N LEU A 26 28.27 3.39 -11.37
CA LEU A 26 29.55 3.03 -11.97
C LEU A 26 30.47 2.43 -10.91
N ASN A 27 30.89 1.17 -11.09
CA ASN A 27 31.58 0.37 -10.06
C ASN A 27 30.84 0.41 -8.70
N GLY A 28 29.50 0.44 -8.74
CA GLY A 28 28.66 0.47 -7.56
C GLY A 28 27.61 -0.63 -7.54
N LEU A 29 26.75 -0.58 -6.53
CA LEU A 29 25.68 -1.54 -6.37
C LEU A 29 24.52 -1.19 -7.33
N ASN A 30 24.19 -2.14 -8.21
CA ASN A 30 23.05 -2.04 -9.10
C ASN A 30 21.88 -2.81 -8.48
N ASN A 31 20.74 -2.15 -8.31
CA ASN A 31 19.54 -2.76 -7.76
C ASN A 31 18.30 -2.51 -8.61
N LEU A 32 17.29 -3.34 -8.39
CA LEU A 32 15.96 -3.23 -8.98
C LEU A 32 14.93 -3.45 -7.86
N GLU A 33 14.04 -2.49 -7.69
CA GLU A 33 12.96 -2.52 -6.71
C GLU A 33 11.63 -2.44 -7.44
N PHE A 34 10.64 -3.22 -7.01
CA PHE A 34 9.27 -3.17 -7.55
C PHE A 34 8.27 -3.81 -6.59
N GLU A 35 6.99 -3.51 -6.79
CA GLU A 35 5.88 -4.18 -6.11
C GLU A 35 5.17 -5.15 -7.05
N THR A 36 4.79 -6.33 -6.59
CA THR A 36 3.99 -7.28 -7.38
C THR A 36 2.96 -8.00 -6.50
N SER A 37 1.83 -8.45 -7.08
CA SER A 37 0.87 -9.32 -6.38
C SER A 37 1.20 -10.81 -6.53
N LYS A 38 2.18 -11.15 -7.37
CA LYS A 38 2.63 -12.53 -7.54
C LYS A 38 3.59 -12.89 -6.40
N GLU A 39 3.37 -14.03 -5.79
CA GLU A 39 4.30 -14.58 -4.80
C GLU A 39 5.69 -14.80 -5.41
N VAL A 40 6.70 -14.35 -4.66
CA VAL A 40 8.12 -14.45 -5.00
C VAL A 40 8.89 -15.09 -3.86
N GLU A 41 10.07 -15.61 -4.17
CA GLU A 41 10.97 -16.26 -3.21
C GLU A 41 12.41 -15.78 -3.38
N TYR A 42 13.19 -15.87 -2.29
CA TYR A 42 14.62 -15.58 -2.31
C TYR A 42 15.36 -16.37 -3.40
N GLY A 43 16.27 -15.71 -4.11
CA GLY A 43 17.12 -16.33 -5.12
C GLY A 43 16.43 -16.59 -6.48
N GLN A 44 15.12 -16.34 -6.60
CA GLN A 44 14.47 -16.26 -7.91
C GLN A 44 15.05 -15.09 -8.72
N ARG A 45 14.90 -15.15 -10.04
CA ARG A 45 15.54 -14.22 -10.97
C ARG A 45 14.50 -13.45 -11.74
N THR A 46 14.75 -12.17 -11.93
CA THR A 46 13.99 -11.34 -12.85
C THR A 46 14.82 -11.02 -14.07
N LEU A 47 14.20 -11.16 -15.25
CA LEU A 47 14.84 -10.94 -16.54
C LEU A 47 13.97 -10.01 -17.37
N PHE A 48 14.56 -8.96 -17.91
CA PHE A 48 13.87 -8.02 -18.79
C PHE A 48 14.82 -7.45 -19.84
N LYS A 49 14.24 -6.94 -20.92
CA LYS A 49 14.96 -6.21 -21.96
C LYS A 49 14.73 -4.72 -21.73
N ASP A 50 15.81 -3.95 -21.60
CA ASP A 50 15.70 -2.50 -21.40
C ASP A 50 15.40 -1.75 -22.71
N LYS A 51 15.24 -0.42 -22.60
CA LYS A 51 14.98 0.47 -23.73
C LYS A 51 16.04 0.44 -24.85
N LYS A 52 17.26 -0.03 -24.55
CA LYS A 52 18.35 -0.17 -25.54
C LYS A 52 18.39 -1.56 -26.17
N GLY A 53 17.44 -2.41 -25.80
CA GLY A 53 17.39 -3.78 -26.27
C GLY A 53 18.39 -4.71 -25.59
N LEU A 54 18.96 -4.31 -24.44
CA LEU A 54 19.90 -5.14 -23.70
C LEU A 54 19.17 -5.97 -22.64
N TRP A 55 19.60 -7.22 -22.50
CA TRP A 55 19.09 -8.11 -21.46
C TRP A 55 19.72 -7.79 -20.12
N ASN A 56 18.86 -7.65 -19.11
CA ASN A 56 19.23 -7.33 -17.74
C ASN A 56 18.66 -8.42 -16.83
N GLU A 57 19.51 -8.98 -15.98
CA GLU A 57 19.14 -9.97 -14.98
C GLU A 57 19.38 -9.41 -13.57
N TYR A 58 18.39 -9.60 -12.70
CA TYR A 58 18.44 -9.23 -11.29
C TYR A 58 17.96 -10.41 -10.43
N ILE A 59 18.62 -10.66 -9.31
CA ILE A 59 18.30 -11.75 -8.37
C ILE A 59 17.53 -11.17 -7.19
N ILE A 60 16.39 -11.77 -6.84
CA ILE A 60 15.61 -11.40 -5.67
C ILE A 60 16.45 -11.69 -4.43
N PHE A 61 16.90 -10.63 -3.78
CA PHE A 61 17.77 -10.68 -2.62
C PHE A 61 16.99 -10.53 -1.32
N ASP A 62 15.91 -9.74 -1.35
CA ASP A 62 14.95 -9.62 -0.25
C ASP A 62 13.54 -9.32 -0.77
N TYR A 63 12.51 -9.61 0.03
CA TYR A 63 11.14 -9.21 -0.25
C TYR A 63 10.29 -9.12 1.01
N PHE A 64 9.33 -8.19 1.01
CA PHE A 64 8.36 -8.01 2.08
C PHE A 64 6.96 -8.36 1.60
N LYS A 65 6.30 -9.27 2.32
CA LYS A 65 4.90 -9.63 2.09
C LYS A 65 4.00 -8.64 2.84
N ASN A 66 3.28 -7.82 2.10
CA ASN A 66 2.35 -6.83 2.61
C ASN A 66 0.91 -7.31 2.45
N HIS A 67 0.04 -6.94 3.38
CA HIS A 67 -1.39 -7.22 3.31
C HIS A 67 -2.17 -5.96 3.68
N GLU A 68 -2.79 -5.33 2.68
CA GLU A 68 -3.62 -4.13 2.86
C GLU A 68 -4.92 -4.31 2.08
N ASN A 69 -6.05 -3.92 2.67
CA ASN A 69 -7.37 -3.94 2.01
C ASN A 69 -7.76 -5.28 1.35
N ASN A 70 -7.45 -6.42 1.99
CA ASN A 70 -7.63 -7.79 1.44
C ASN A 70 -6.76 -8.17 0.22
N ASP A 71 -5.85 -7.30 -0.21
CA ASP A 71 -4.88 -7.60 -1.26
C ASP A 71 -3.50 -7.93 -0.68
N VAL A 72 -2.90 -9.00 -1.17
CA VAL A 72 -1.53 -9.40 -0.82
C VAL A 72 -0.57 -8.89 -1.90
N THR A 73 0.42 -8.12 -1.50
CA THR A 73 1.47 -7.60 -2.37
C THR A 73 2.85 -7.92 -1.82
N TYR A 74 3.86 -7.87 -2.67
CA TYR A 74 5.25 -8.18 -2.38
C TYR A 74 6.08 -6.99 -2.82
N SER A 75 6.73 -6.31 -1.88
CA SER A 75 7.77 -5.30 -2.18
C SER A 75 9.09 -6.05 -2.33
N VAL A 76 9.65 -6.05 -3.53
CA VAL A 76 10.78 -6.90 -3.93
C VAL A 76 12.02 -6.04 -4.10
N TYR A 77 13.12 -6.46 -3.46
CA TYR A 77 14.45 -5.88 -3.63
C TYR A 77 15.36 -6.88 -4.33
N CYS A 78 15.91 -6.49 -5.47
CA CYS A 78 16.82 -7.31 -6.25
C CYS A 78 18.18 -6.64 -6.41
N GLU A 79 19.24 -7.43 -6.43
CA GLU A 79 20.58 -6.99 -6.86
C GLU A 79 20.90 -7.55 -8.25
N ASP A 80 21.84 -6.93 -8.98
CA ASP A 80 22.25 -7.47 -10.28
C ASP A 80 22.81 -8.90 -10.18
N SER A 81 22.97 -9.55 -11.33
CA SER A 81 23.43 -10.93 -11.43
C SER A 81 24.69 -11.22 -10.62
N THR A 82 25.59 -10.24 -10.44
CA THR A 82 26.87 -10.45 -9.77
C THR A 82 26.73 -10.61 -8.25
N SER A 83 25.55 -10.35 -7.68
CA SER A 83 25.22 -10.68 -6.28
C SER A 83 25.39 -12.18 -5.98
N GLU A 84 25.19 -13.05 -6.97
CA GLU A 84 25.47 -14.47 -6.85
C GLU A 84 26.93 -14.78 -6.48
N LEU A 85 27.88 -13.91 -6.85
CA LEU A 85 29.30 -14.06 -6.54
C LEU A 85 29.61 -13.90 -5.03
N TYR A 86 28.65 -13.45 -4.21
CA TYR A 86 28.81 -13.43 -2.76
C TYR A 86 28.87 -14.85 -2.17
N TRP A 87 28.24 -15.83 -2.81
CA TRP A 87 28.15 -17.21 -2.30
C TRP A 87 29.34 -18.09 -2.71
N TYR A 88 30.26 -17.59 -3.55
CA TYR A 88 31.50 -18.26 -3.90
C TYR A 88 32.65 -17.67 -3.09
N PHE A 89 33.59 -18.51 -2.68
CA PHE A 89 34.64 -18.13 -1.74
C PHE A 89 36.03 -18.44 -2.27
N ILE A 90 36.97 -17.53 -2.00
CA ILE A 90 38.39 -17.65 -2.33
C ILE A 90 39.17 -17.79 -1.02
N ASP A 91 39.73 -18.98 -0.80
CA ASP A 91 40.55 -19.25 0.39
C ASP A 91 41.90 -18.53 0.30
N ASP A 92 42.65 -18.75 -0.78
CA ASP A 92 43.95 -18.12 -1.02
C ASP A 92 44.25 -18.02 -2.52
N LEU A 93 44.36 -16.79 -3.02
CA LEU A 93 44.73 -16.47 -4.39
C LEU A 93 45.74 -15.32 -4.36
N LYS A 94 46.98 -15.61 -4.77
CA LYS A 94 48.08 -14.63 -4.79
C LYS A 94 48.56 -14.33 -6.21
N PRO A 95 47.90 -13.43 -6.95
CA PRO A 95 48.42 -12.94 -8.22
C PRO A 95 49.82 -12.34 -8.06
N ARG A 96 50.76 -12.77 -8.89
CA ARG A 96 52.12 -12.24 -8.94
C ARG A 96 52.42 -11.81 -10.37
N ASN A 97 52.64 -10.51 -10.56
CA ASN A 97 52.87 -9.91 -11.87
C ASN A 97 51.86 -10.41 -12.93
N ALA A 98 50.59 -10.48 -12.53
CA ALA A 98 49.53 -11.11 -13.31
C ALA A 98 48.79 -10.08 -14.17
N THR A 99 48.28 -10.50 -15.32
CA THR A 99 47.36 -9.69 -16.14
C THR A 99 45.96 -9.72 -15.54
N CYS A 100 45.20 -8.62 -15.65
CA CYS A 100 43.81 -8.53 -15.18
C CYS A 100 42.93 -9.69 -15.68
N SER A 101 43.00 -10.04 -16.98
CA SER A 101 42.23 -11.14 -17.58
C SER A 101 42.53 -12.51 -16.95
N SER A 102 43.80 -12.83 -16.69
CA SER A 102 44.20 -14.07 -16.03
C SER A 102 43.66 -14.18 -14.60
N VAL A 103 43.66 -13.07 -13.85
CA VAL A 103 43.12 -13.07 -12.49
C VAL A 103 41.60 -13.22 -12.51
N LEU A 104 40.90 -12.48 -13.38
CA LEU A 104 39.45 -12.59 -13.52
C LEU A 104 39.04 -14.02 -13.91
N ARG A 105 39.75 -14.66 -14.84
CA ARG A 105 39.50 -16.06 -15.24
C ARG A 105 39.56 -17.01 -14.03
N ARG A 106 40.56 -16.86 -13.17
CA ARG A 106 40.73 -17.69 -11.97
C ARG A 106 39.64 -17.42 -10.93
N LEU A 107 39.17 -16.19 -10.81
CA LEU A 107 38.05 -15.86 -9.92
C LEU A 107 36.73 -16.49 -10.36
N LEU A 108 36.49 -16.56 -11.66
CA LEU A 108 35.20 -17.00 -12.21
C LEU A 108 35.12 -18.51 -12.49
N GLU A 109 36.21 -19.26 -12.34
CA GLU A 109 36.35 -20.68 -12.76
C GLU A 109 35.27 -21.62 -12.20
N ARG A 110 34.70 -21.32 -11.03
CA ARG A 110 33.64 -22.13 -10.38
C ARG A 110 32.26 -21.48 -10.40
N THR A 111 32.09 -20.43 -11.19
CA THR A 111 30.87 -19.60 -11.21
C THR A 111 30.14 -19.77 -12.54
N ARG A 112 28.90 -19.26 -12.64
CA ARG A 112 28.17 -19.16 -13.91
C ARG A 112 28.60 -17.99 -14.79
N PHE A 113 29.63 -17.25 -14.40
CA PHE A 113 30.13 -16.09 -15.12
C PHE A 113 31.35 -16.45 -15.95
N GLU A 114 31.46 -15.80 -17.09
CA GLU A 114 32.55 -15.95 -18.04
C GLU A 114 33.32 -14.64 -18.18
N VAL A 115 34.60 -14.75 -18.51
CA VAL A 115 35.43 -13.58 -18.84
C VAL A 115 34.96 -13.01 -20.17
N GLY A 116 34.53 -11.75 -20.15
CA GLY A 116 34.19 -10.99 -21.34
C GLY A 116 35.38 -10.20 -21.90
N TYR A 117 35.10 -8.99 -22.37
CA TYR A 117 36.12 -8.07 -22.89
C TYR A 117 36.94 -7.49 -21.73
N VAL A 118 38.25 -7.75 -21.73
CA VAL A 118 39.18 -7.18 -20.76
C VAL A 118 40.19 -6.33 -21.51
N ASP A 119 40.21 -5.02 -21.24
CA ASP A 119 41.22 -4.12 -21.82
C ASP A 119 42.62 -4.46 -21.29
N ASP A 120 43.67 -3.99 -21.95
CA ASP A 120 45.05 -4.25 -21.54
C ASP A 120 45.46 -3.38 -20.34
N PHE A 121 45.59 -3.98 -19.16
CA PHE A 121 46.01 -3.32 -17.93
C PHE A 121 47.45 -3.71 -17.55
N PRO A 122 48.23 -2.80 -16.93
CA PRO A 122 49.52 -3.15 -16.35
C PRO A 122 49.40 -4.31 -15.39
N LYS A 123 50.39 -5.21 -15.41
CA LYS A 123 50.43 -6.36 -14.52
C LYS A 123 50.54 -5.91 -13.06
N LYS A 124 49.85 -6.62 -12.16
CA LYS A 124 49.85 -6.31 -10.72
C LYS A 124 50.12 -7.56 -9.88
N SER A 125 50.63 -7.33 -8.68
CA SER A 125 50.79 -8.34 -7.63
C SER A 125 49.92 -7.94 -6.44
N PHE A 126 49.16 -8.86 -5.86
CA PHE A 126 48.34 -8.58 -4.68
C PHE A 126 47.86 -9.91 -4.09
N ASN A 127 47.14 -9.87 -2.96
CA ASN A 127 46.60 -11.05 -2.32
C ASN A 127 45.07 -10.94 -2.19
N LEU A 128 44.39 -12.04 -2.48
CA LEU A 128 42.97 -12.26 -2.27
C LEU A 128 42.85 -13.45 -1.31
N TYR A 129 42.43 -13.20 -0.08
CA TYR A 129 42.52 -14.19 0.99
C TYR A 129 41.26 -14.18 1.84
N ARG A 130 40.64 -15.36 2.00
CA ARG A 130 39.44 -15.61 2.82
C ARG A 130 38.31 -14.62 2.57
N GLU A 131 37.95 -14.44 1.30
CA GLU A 131 36.90 -13.50 0.90
C GLU A 131 36.01 -14.07 -0.20
N SER A 132 34.79 -13.54 -0.34
CA SER A 132 33.91 -13.92 -1.44
C SER A 132 34.47 -13.51 -2.79
N VAL A 133 34.06 -14.21 -3.85
CA VAL A 133 34.44 -13.86 -5.23
C VAL A 133 33.98 -12.44 -5.58
N LYS A 134 32.82 -12.00 -5.09
CA LYS A 134 32.34 -10.62 -5.24
C LYS A 134 33.29 -9.60 -4.60
N SER A 135 33.74 -9.83 -3.36
CA SER A 135 34.74 -8.96 -2.70
C SER A 135 36.06 -8.94 -3.47
N CYS A 136 36.50 -10.10 -3.94
CA CYS A 136 37.71 -10.20 -4.75
C CYS A 136 37.59 -9.45 -6.08
N LEU A 137 36.43 -9.54 -6.74
CA LEU A 137 36.14 -8.81 -7.97
C LEU A 137 36.22 -7.29 -7.74
N TRP A 138 35.62 -6.81 -6.65
CA TRP A 138 35.71 -5.40 -6.24
C TRP A 138 37.16 -4.93 -6.03
N LYS A 139 37.98 -5.74 -5.35
CA LYS A 139 39.42 -5.47 -5.22
C LYS A 139 40.16 -5.45 -6.55
N ILE A 140 39.78 -6.29 -7.50
CA ILE A 140 40.37 -6.24 -8.86
C ILE A 140 40.03 -4.92 -9.55
N LEU A 141 38.79 -4.44 -9.44
CA LEU A 141 38.41 -3.15 -10.03
C LEU A 141 39.28 -2.01 -9.47
N ASP A 142 39.52 -2.02 -8.17
CA ASP A 142 40.35 -1.03 -7.48
C ASP A 142 41.84 -1.14 -7.88
N VAL A 143 42.44 -2.32 -7.74
CA VAL A 143 43.87 -2.56 -8.00
C VAL A 143 44.28 -2.27 -9.46
N TYR A 144 43.40 -2.60 -10.42
CA TYR A 144 43.66 -2.34 -11.84
C TYR A 144 43.08 -1.02 -12.34
N GLY A 145 42.28 -0.31 -11.53
CA GLY A 145 41.54 0.88 -11.96
C GLY A 145 40.58 0.57 -13.11
N ALA A 146 39.93 -0.59 -13.08
CA ALA A 146 39.03 -1.06 -14.12
C ALA A 146 37.57 -0.71 -13.82
N GLU A 147 36.78 -0.50 -14.87
CA GLU A 147 35.33 -0.31 -14.82
C GLU A 147 34.62 -1.60 -15.27
N ILE A 148 33.64 -2.05 -14.49
CA ILE A 148 32.90 -3.29 -14.74
C ILE A 148 31.69 -3.06 -15.66
N ASN A 149 31.49 -3.97 -16.62
CA ASN A 149 30.26 -4.06 -17.38
C ASN A 149 29.80 -5.53 -17.45
N VAL A 150 28.54 -5.78 -17.09
CA VAL A 150 27.95 -7.12 -17.05
C VAL A 150 27.04 -7.29 -18.27
N ARG A 151 27.26 -8.35 -19.06
CA ARG A 151 26.44 -8.65 -20.24
C ARG A 151 25.74 -9.99 -20.08
N ILE A 152 24.42 -9.97 -20.22
CA ILE A 152 23.58 -11.16 -20.21
C ILE A 152 23.20 -11.50 -21.65
N VAL A 153 23.44 -12.73 -22.07
CA VAL A 153 23.03 -13.23 -23.38
C VAL A 153 21.90 -14.23 -23.17
N VAL A 154 20.77 -13.97 -23.83
CA VAL A 154 19.55 -14.74 -23.74
C VAL A 154 19.16 -15.19 -25.13
N ASP A 155 18.76 -16.45 -25.27
CA ASP A 155 18.24 -17.01 -26.51
C ASP A 155 16.81 -17.55 -26.31
N LYS A 156 16.36 -18.50 -27.15
CA LYS A 156 15.03 -19.10 -27.06
C LYS A 156 14.85 -20.07 -25.89
N ILE A 157 15.94 -20.63 -25.35
CA ILE A 157 15.92 -21.61 -24.25
C ILE A 157 16.18 -20.98 -22.88
N GLY A 158 16.70 -19.75 -22.83
CA GLY A 158 16.86 -19.01 -21.57
C GLY A 158 18.14 -18.17 -21.56
N ILE A 159 18.71 -17.97 -20.37
CA ILE A 159 20.00 -17.31 -20.22
C ILE A 159 21.08 -18.33 -20.62
N ILE A 160 21.95 -17.95 -21.56
CA ILE A 160 23.01 -18.84 -22.07
C ILE A 160 24.41 -18.38 -21.69
N HIS A 161 24.62 -17.08 -21.48
CA HIS A 161 25.91 -16.55 -21.03
C HIS A 161 25.77 -15.36 -20.10
N ARG A 162 26.70 -15.26 -19.15
CA ARG A 162 26.90 -14.09 -18.29
C ARG A 162 28.35 -13.66 -18.38
N TYR A 163 28.62 -12.55 -19.04
CA TYR A 163 29.99 -12.06 -19.20
C TYR A 163 30.27 -10.92 -18.24
N ILE A 164 31.47 -10.94 -17.64
CA ILE A 164 32.04 -9.79 -16.94
C ILE A 164 33.13 -9.19 -17.82
N ASP A 165 32.88 -7.99 -18.32
CA ASP A 165 33.86 -7.16 -19.02
C ASP A 165 34.56 -6.24 -18.02
N LEU A 166 35.87 -6.08 -18.15
CA LEU A 166 36.68 -5.12 -17.38
C LEU A 166 37.34 -4.13 -18.34
N ARG A 167 36.88 -2.88 -18.32
CA ARG A 167 37.28 -1.85 -19.29
C ARG A 167 38.07 -0.76 -18.59
N LYS A 168 38.97 -0.08 -19.29
CA LYS A 168 39.62 1.14 -18.74
C LYS A 168 38.61 2.25 -18.51
N ARG A 169 37.55 2.27 -19.33
CA ARG A 169 36.46 3.23 -19.26
C ARG A 169 35.24 2.68 -19.99
N ILE A 170 34.06 2.74 -19.37
CA ILE A 170 32.76 2.49 -19.99
C ILE A 170 32.06 3.82 -20.32
N GLY A 171 31.15 3.77 -21.28
CA GLY A 171 30.42 4.94 -21.77
C GLY A 171 31.12 5.68 -22.92
N ARG A 172 30.34 6.49 -23.62
CA ARG A 172 30.65 7.16 -24.87
C ARG A 172 30.71 8.68 -24.65
N ASP A 173 31.42 9.39 -25.52
CA ASP A 173 31.23 10.84 -25.64
C ASP A 173 30.11 11.08 -26.65
N VAL A 174 28.90 11.32 -26.13
CA VAL A 174 27.70 11.54 -26.96
C VAL A 174 27.47 13.03 -27.26
N GLY A 175 28.32 13.94 -26.75
CA GLY A 175 28.15 15.38 -26.93
C GLY A 175 26.91 15.99 -26.26
N LYS A 176 26.15 15.19 -25.48
CA LYS A 176 24.93 15.62 -24.77
C LYS A 176 25.24 16.76 -23.80
N ARG A 177 24.36 17.77 -23.80
CA ARG A 177 24.44 18.93 -22.92
C ARG A 177 23.18 19.03 -22.08
N PHE A 178 23.32 18.81 -20.77
CA PHE A 178 22.31 19.17 -19.79
C PHE A 178 22.37 20.67 -19.53
N THR A 179 21.26 21.37 -19.78
CA THR A 179 21.14 22.82 -19.66
C THR A 179 19.99 23.18 -18.73
N TYR A 180 20.26 24.04 -17.74
CA TYR A 180 19.23 24.56 -16.84
C TYR A 180 18.11 25.25 -17.63
N LYS A 181 16.84 24.99 -17.27
CA LYS A 181 15.61 25.39 -18.00
C LYS A 181 15.35 24.67 -19.34
N LYS A 182 16.18 23.72 -19.77
CA LYS A 182 15.88 22.79 -20.90
C LYS A 182 15.50 21.42 -20.39
N ASP A 183 16.45 20.69 -19.82
CA ASP A 183 16.35 19.27 -19.45
C ASP A 183 16.81 18.98 -18.01
N ILE A 184 17.20 20.03 -17.26
CA ILE A 184 17.50 19.95 -15.82
C ILE A 184 16.30 20.50 -15.05
N GLY A 185 15.61 19.65 -14.29
CA GLY A 185 14.58 20.05 -13.33
C GLY A 185 15.19 20.61 -12.04
N SER A 186 16.25 19.97 -11.52
CA SER A 186 17.06 20.51 -10.43
C SER A 186 18.52 20.08 -10.54
N ILE A 187 19.42 20.90 -10.00
CA ILE A 187 20.85 20.62 -9.93
C ILE A 187 21.35 20.94 -8.52
N LYS A 188 22.11 20.01 -7.95
CA LYS A 188 22.78 20.16 -6.67
C LYS A 188 24.27 19.90 -6.83
N LYS A 189 25.07 20.94 -6.68
CA LYS A 189 26.53 20.88 -6.69
C LYS A 189 27.05 20.63 -5.27
N THR A 190 27.70 19.47 -5.07
CA THR A 190 28.38 19.13 -3.83
C THR A 190 29.88 19.22 -4.04
N THR A 191 30.56 20.03 -3.22
CA THR A 191 32.03 20.12 -3.21
C THR A 191 32.55 19.54 -1.90
N SER A 192 33.27 18.43 -1.98
CA SER A 192 33.89 17.77 -0.83
C SER A 192 35.39 18.03 -0.80
N ILE A 193 35.88 18.42 0.38
CA ILE A 193 37.30 18.55 0.70
C ILE A 193 37.78 17.45 1.66
N LYS A 194 36.95 16.43 1.93
CA LYS A 194 37.22 15.38 2.93
C LYS A 194 38.57 14.70 2.70
N ASP A 195 38.88 14.39 1.45
CA ASP A 195 40.11 13.70 1.06
C ASP A 195 41.16 14.66 0.47
N LEU A 196 40.92 15.98 0.55
CA LEU A 196 41.81 16.97 -0.05
C LEU A 196 43.09 17.09 0.77
N CYS A 197 44.24 16.85 0.15
CA CYS A 197 45.53 17.12 0.76
C CYS A 197 46.42 17.95 -0.16
N THR A 198 47.24 18.82 0.44
CA THR A 198 48.18 19.68 -0.28
C THR A 198 49.63 19.24 -0.07
N ALA A 199 49.82 18.21 0.75
CA ALA A 199 51.04 17.42 0.88
C ALA A 199 50.67 15.94 1.10
N LEU A 200 51.40 15.02 0.48
CA LEU A 200 51.09 13.58 0.54
C LEU A 200 52.34 12.75 0.87
N HIS A 201 52.29 12.02 1.98
CA HIS A 201 53.27 10.99 2.32
C HIS A 201 53.05 9.76 1.44
N GLY A 202 54.12 9.15 0.93
CA GLY A 202 54.03 7.90 0.18
C GLY A 202 54.91 6.83 0.79
N TYR A 203 54.33 5.65 1.04
CA TYR A 203 55.03 4.51 1.61
C TYR A 203 54.94 3.31 0.65
N GLY A 204 56.08 2.66 0.41
CA GLY A 204 56.21 1.47 -0.41
C GLY A 204 56.03 0.18 0.39
N LYS A 205 56.60 -0.91 -0.13
CA LYS A 205 56.58 -2.22 0.52
C LYS A 205 57.30 -2.19 1.88
N GLY A 206 56.83 -2.97 2.86
CA GLY A 206 57.53 -3.21 4.13
C GLY A 206 58.65 -4.23 3.94
N GLU A 207 59.83 -3.96 4.47
CA GLU A 207 60.96 -4.90 4.47
C GLU A 207 60.68 -6.06 5.45
N GLU A 208 61.02 -7.31 5.13
CA GLU A 208 60.84 -8.44 6.05
C GLU A 208 61.97 -8.43 7.11
N ILE A 209 61.64 -8.56 8.40
CA ILE A 209 62.63 -8.61 9.47
C ILE A 209 63.29 -9.99 9.42
N VAL A 210 64.57 -10.02 9.09
CA VAL A 210 65.41 -11.22 9.10
C VAL A 210 66.26 -11.25 10.37
N LYS A 211 66.39 -12.43 10.98
CA LYS A 211 67.32 -12.71 12.08
C LYS A 211 68.76 -12.70 11.56
N GLU A 212 69.76 -12.65 12.46
CA GLU A 212 71.19 -12.68 12.11
C GLU A 212 71.61 -13.91 11.29
N ASP A 213 70.83 -15.00 11.33
CA ASP A 213 71.04 -16.24 10.57
C ASP A 213 70.40 -16.22 9.16
N GLY A 214 69.79 -15.10 8.74
CA GLY A 214 69.12 -14.95 7.45
C GLY A 214 67.72 -15.56 7.38
N THR A 215 67.17 -16.07 8.49
CA THR A 215 65.79 -16.59 8.55
C THR A 215 64.77 -15.50 8.92
N PRO A 216 63.54 -15.53 8.36
CA PRO A 216 62.50 -14.56 8.73
C PRO A 216 62.15 -14.62 10.22
N SER A 217 62.08 -13.47 10.89
CA SER A 217 61.53 -13.36 12.24
C SER A 217 60.08 -13.82 12.22
N ARG A 218 59.76 -14.91 12.92
CA ARG A 218 58.41 -15.40 13.11
C ARG A 218 58.04 -15.25 14.58
N ASN A 219 56.86 -14.73 14.83
CA ASN A 219 56.20 -14.83 16.11
C ASN A 219 55.49 -16.19 16.20
N ASP A 220 55.98 -17.06 17.09
CA ASP A 220 55.55 -18.45 17.22
C ASP A 220 54.06 -18.61 17.65
N ASN A 221 53.43 -17.52 18.12
CA ASN A 221 52.00 -17.48 18.45
C ASN A 221 51.08 -17.08 17.28
N LYS A 222 51.61 -16.86 16.07
CA LYS A 222 50.84 -16.40 14.91
C LYS A 222 50.89 -17.43 13.78
N ILE A 223 49.75 -17.99 13.41
CA ILE A 223 49.64 -18.90 12.26
C ILE A 223 49.71 -18.08 10.96
N GLY A 224 50.92 -17.92 10.43
CA GLY A 224 51.21 -17.34 9.11
C GLY A 224 51.81 -15.91 9.13
N GLY A 225 52.96 -15.74 8.46
CA GLY A 225 53.62 -14.46 8.15
C GLY A 225 54.83 -14.13 9.06
N GLY A 226 55.95 -13.69 8.47
CA GLY A 226 57.08 -13.11 9.20
C GLY A 226 56.77 -11.68 9.72
N ASP A 227 57.58 -11.19 10.66
CA ASP A 227 57.52 -9.80 11.12
C ASP A 227 58.06 -8.88 10.00
N TYR A 228 57.34 -7.80 9.69
CA TYR A 228 57.76 -6.81 8.70
C TYR A 228 58.25 -5.54 9.40
N GLY A 229 59.39 -5.00 8.95
CA GLY A 229 60.03 -3.77 9.38
C GLY A 229 59.39 -2.52 8.78
N ARG A 230 60.11 -1.39 8.81
CA ARG A 230 59.62 -0.10 8.32
C ARG A 230 59.29 -0.17 6.82
N LYS A 231 58.19 0.50 6.42
CA LYS A 231 57.85 0.68 5.00
C LYS A 231 58.88 1.57 4.32
N ILE A 232 59.23 1.23 3.08
CA ILE A 232 60.12 2.06 2.25
C ILE A 232 59.49 3.45 2.06
N ASP A 233 60.28 4.51 2.22
CA ASP A 233 59.90 5.88 1.85
C ASP A 233 60.93 6.46 0.86
N PHE A 234 60.66 7.65 0.34
CA PHE A 234 61.53 8.34 -0.63
C PHE A 234 62.29 9.54 -0.04
N SER A 235 62.41 9.65 1.29
CA SER A 235 63.05 10.80 1.95
C SER A 235 64.50 11.02 1.51
N GLU A 236 65.27 9.94 1.35
CA GLU A 236 66.66 9.96 0.87
C GLU A 236 66.82 10.62 -0.50
N ILE A 237 65.82 10.49 -1.38
CA ILE A 237 65.85 11.04 -2.74
C ILE A 237 64.98 12.29 -2.91
N ASN A 238 64.42 12.81 -1.81
CA ASN A 238 63.49 13.94 -1.81
C ASN A 238 63.85 14.96 -0.70
N ALA A 239 65.14 15.28 -0.59
CA ALA A 239 65.67 16.29 0.34
C ALA A 239 65.25 16.07 1.81
N GLY A 240 65.20 14.81 2.24
CA GLY A 240 64.81 14.41 3.60
C GLY A 240 63.30 14.41 3.85
N LYS A 241 62.46 14.77 2.88
CA LYS A 241 61.00 14.79 3.04
C LYS A 241 60.38 13.46 2.61
N THR A 242 59.61 12.84 3.50
CA THR A 242 58.81 11.63 3.22
C THR A 242 57.50 11.92 2.46
N TYR A 243 57.32 13.15 1.98
CA TYR A 243 56.10 13.61 1.32
C TYR A 243 56.40 14.55 0.15
N VAL A 244 55.44 14.65 -0.76
CA VAL A 244 55.44 15.60 -1.88
C VAL A 244 54.46 16.74 -1.61
N GLU A 245 54.71 17.91 -2.21
CA GLU A 245 53.98 19.15 -1.92
C GLU A 245 53.34 19.74 -3.18
N ASP A 246 52.12 20.26 -3.05
CA ASP A 246 51.46 21.09 -4.06
C ASP A 246 51.25 22.48 -3.46
N ASN A 247 52.16 23.40 -3.82
CA ASN A 247 52.15 24.75 -3.26
C ASN A 247 50.99 25.61 -3.79
N GLU A 248 50.52 25.37 -5.02
CA GLU A 248 49.35 26.07 -5.55
C GLU A 248 48.09 25.66 -4.80
N ALA A 249 47.91 24.35 -4.60
CA ALA A 249 46.81 23.83 -3.81
C ALA A 249 46.91 24.27 -2.33
N ARG A 250 48.12 24.34 -1.76
CA ARG A 250 48.34 24.87 -0.41
C ARG A 250 47.89 26.31 -0.27
N LEU A 251 48.28 27.20 -1.18
CA LEU A 251 47.89 28.61 -1.11
C LEU A 251 46.37 28.79 -1.19
N LYS A 252 45.70 27.92 -1.95
CA LYS A 252 44.24 27.96 -2.15
C LYS A 252 43.45 27.33 -1.01
N TYR A 253 43.84 26.13 -0.56
CA TYR A 253 43.06 25.28 0.35
C TYR A 253 43.71 25.08 1.72
N GLY A 254 44.94 25.54 1.93
CA GLY A 254 45.71 25.32 3.15
C GLY A 254 45.06 25.88 4.42
N LEU A 255 45.44 25.28 5.56
CA LEU A 255 44.83 25.52 6.87
C LEU A 255 45.28 26.85 7.48
N GLY A 256 44.32 27.57 8.07
CA GLY A 256 44.56 28.81 8.80
C GLY A 256 45.01 29.98 7.93
N LYS A 257 45.28 31.13 8.57
CA LYS A 257 45.73 32.36 7.89
C LYS A 257 47.07 32.16 7.17
N GLU A 258 47.92 31.28 7.68
CA GLU A 258 49.25 30.97 7.14
C GLU A 258 49.23 29.99 5.96
N ARG A 259 48.06 29.45 5.58
CA ARG A 259 47.90 28.47 4.49
C ARG A 259 48.87 27.29 4.66
N LYS A 260 48.79 26.60 5.80
CA LYS A 260 49.62 25.41 6.08
C LYS A 260 49.20 24.24 5.19
N HIS A 261 50.14 23.33 4.89
CA HIS A 261 49.84 22.11 4.17
C HIS A 261 48.79 21.27 4.91
N ILE A 262 47.90 20.63 4.15
CA ILE A 262 47.01 19.56 4.62
C ILE A 262 47.70 18.26 4.24
N PHE A 263 48.09 17.46 5.24
CA PHE A 263 48.84 16.23 5.02
C PHE A 263 47.90 15.03 4.86
N GLY A 264 48.17 14.22 3.85
CA GLY A 264 47.59 12.89 3.67
C GLY A 264 48.68 11.82 3.57
N GLN A 265 48.25 10.56 3.43
CA GLN A 265 49.15 9.43 3.20
C GLN A 265 48.61 8.52 2.09
N ALA A 266 49.51 7.89 1.34
CA ALA A 266 49.21 6.88 0.33
C ALA A 266 50.16 5.69 0.50
N ASP A 267 49.59 4.49 0.49
CA ASP A 267 50.33 3.23 0.56
C ASP A 267 50.40 2.58 -0.83
N PHE A 268 51.61 2.28 -1.29
CA PHE A 268 51.90 1.59 -2.54
C PHE A 268 52.61 0.27 -2.19
N SER A 269 51.86 -0.69 -1.67
CA SER A 269 52.39 -1.94 -1.08
C SER A 269 53.26 -2.78 -2.01
N ASP A 270 53.15 -2.58 -3.32
CA ASP A 270 53.91 -3.31 -4.35
C ASP A 270 55.12 -2.53 -4.88
N CYS A 271 55.33 -1.30 -4.40
CA CYS A 271 56.44 -0.45 -4.83
C CYS A 271 57.67 -0.71 -3.95
N GLU A 272 58.69 -1.31 -4.54
CA GLU A 272 59.98 -1.59 -3.89
C GLU A 272 61.05 -0.54 -4.25
N ASP A 273 60.84 0.24 -5.32
CA ASP A 273 61.77 1.27 -5.79
C ASP A 273 61.38 2.68 -5.29
N LYS A 274 62.36 3.43 -4.76
CA LYS A 274 62.13 4.77 -4.19
C LYS A 274 61.78 5.81 -5.27
N HIS A 275 62.36 5.73 -6.46
CA HIS A 275 62.08 6.68 -7.55
C HIS A 275 60.67 6.50 -8.11
N GLU A 276 60.24 5.26 -8.29
CA GLU A 276 58.89 4.92 -8.68
C GLU A 276 57.87 5.32 -7.60
N LEU A 277 58.20 5.09 -6.32
CA LEU A 277 57.37 5.53 -5.20
C LEU A 277 57.16 7.04 -5.20
N LEU A 278 58.23 7.81 -5.44
CA LEU A 278 58.15 9.27 -5.56
C LEU A 278 57.28 9.69 -6.75
N ARG A 279 57.40 9.01 -7.91
CA ARG A 279 56.57 9.28 -9.11
C ARG A 279 55.10 9.02 -8.83
N LEU A 280 54.76 7.84 -8.30
CA LEU A 280 53.40 7.43 -7.95
C LEU A 280 52.77 8.37 -6.92
N THR A 281 53.54 8.78 -5.91
CA THR A 281 53.06 9.73 -4.88
C THR A 281 52.80 11.12 -5.48
N LYS A 282 53.64 11.60 -6.42
CA LYS A 282 53.38 12.86 -7.16
C LYS A 282 52.13 12.78 -8.02
N GLU A 283 51.90 11.65 -8.70
CA GLU A 283 50.70 11.44 -9.50
C GLU A 283 49.45 11.42 -8.62
N ARG A 284 49.50 10.69 -7.51
CA ARG A 284 48.40 10.63 -6.55
C ARG A 284 48.09 12.01 -5.96
N LEU A 285 49.12 12.79 -5.58
CA LEU A 285 48.94 14.14 -5.05
C LEU A 285 48.17 15.04 -6.02
N LYS A 286 48.42 14.96 -7.34
CA LYS A 286 47.69 15.76 -8.34
C LYS A 286 46.18 15.48 -8.36
N GLU A 287 45.77 14.29 -7.95
CA GLU A 287 44.36 13.90 -7.86
C GLU A 287 43.73 14.40 -6.57
N VAL A 288 44.40 14.21 -5.44
CA VAL A 288 43.88 14.55 -4.10
C VAL A 288 44.12 16.01 -3.71
N SER A 289 44.88 16.78 -4.49
CA SER A 289 45.07 18.23 -4.27
C SER A 289 43.92 19.10 -4.77
N LYS A 290 42.87 18.49 -5.30
CA LYS A 290 41.68 19.16 -5.85
C LYS A 290 40.41 18.69 -5.11
N PRO A 291 39.43 19.58 -4.87
CA PRO A 291 38.15 19.18 -4.29
C PRO A 291 37.42 18.18 -5.19
N LYS A 292 36.80 17.18 -4.59
CA LYS A 292 35.89 16.26 -5.27
C LYS A 292 34.56 16.98 -5.52
N ILE A 293 34.09 17.02 -6.77
CA ILE A 293 32.86 17.74 -7.15
C ILE A 293 31.85 16.76 -7.75
N THR A 294 30.70 16.66 -7.12
CA THR A 294 29.54 15.92 -7.64
C THR A 294 28.41 16.87 -7.98
N TYR A 295 27.70 16.55 -9.03
CA TYR A 295 26.49 17.22 -9.47
C TYR A 295 25.36 16.19 -9.48
N GLU A 296 24.41 16.34 -8.59
CA GLU A 296 23.20 15.52 -8.57
C GLU A 296 22.13 16.27 -9.37
N LEU A 297 21.69 15.70 -10.49
CA LEU A 297 20.70 16.32 -11.36
C LEU A 297 19.44 15.48 -11.38
N LYS A 298 18.29 16.11 -11.18
CA LYS A 298 17.01 15.54 -11.59
C LYS A 298 16.75 16.01 -13.01
N VAL A 299 16.80 15.08 -13.97
CA VAL A 299 16.73 15.40 -15.38
C VAL A 299 15.56 14.69 -16.03
N GLU A 300 14.99 15.36 -17.00
CA GLU A 300 13.99 14.75 -17.87
C GLU A 300 14.73 14.02 -19.00
N ASP A 301 14.44 12.72 -19.19
CA ASP A 301 14.98 12.00 -20.34
C ASP A 301 14.23 12.41 -21.61
N ILE A 302 14.65 13.54 -22.19
CA ILE A 302 14.02 14.09 -23.40
C ILE A 302 14.25 13.23 -24.65
N SER A 303 15.08 12.18 -24.59
CA SER A 303 15.30 11.30 -25.73
C SER A 303 14.07 10.47 -26.12
N ARG A 304 13.06 10.44 -25.24
CA ARG A 304 11.73 9.88 -25.51
C ARG A 304 10.88 10.69 -26.50
N TYR A 305 11.20 11.97 -26.72
CA TYR A 305 10.46 12.81 -27.65
C TYR A 305 10.99 12.66 -29.08
N ASP A 306 10.06 12.58 -30.04
CA ASP A 306 10.39 12.56 -31.47
C ASP A 306 11.27 13.77 -31.84
N GLY A 307 12.37 13.51 -32.53
CA GLY A 307 13.40 14.51 -32.87
C GLY A 307 14.56 14.62 -31.86
N TYR A 308 14.48 13.94 -30.70
CA TYR A 308 15.52 13.97 -29.65
C TYR A 308 16.16 12.60 -29.34
N ILE A 309 15.92 11.59 -30.17
CA ILE A 309 16.40 10.19 -29.99
C ILE A 309 17.92 10.10 -29.74
N GLY A 310 18.70 11.06 -30.27
CA GLY A 310 20.16 11.14 -30.05
C GLY A 310 20.61 11.74 -28.72
N GLU A 311 19.69 12.25 -27.88
CA GLU A 311 20.02 12.92 -26.61
C GLU A 311 20.04 11.97 -25.40
N GLY A 312 19.86 10.67 -25.62
CA GLY A 312 19.87 9.65 -24.56
C GLY A 312 21.28 9.37 -24.03
N VAL A 313 21.39 9.21 -22.71
CA VAL A 313 22.66 8.91 -22.03
C VAL A 313 22.65 7.52 -21.38
N ASP A 314 23.83 6.99 -21.09
CA ASP A 314 24.00 5.82 -20.23
C ASP A 314 25.07 6.02 -19.16
N LEU A 315 25.15 5.05 -18.26
CA LEU A 315 26.20 4.95 -17.26
C LEU A 315 27.59 5.06 -17.93
N GLY A 316 28.43 5.93 -17.38
CA GLY A 316 29.77 6.20 -17.87
C GLY A 316 29.86 7.21 -19.03
N ASP A 317 28.75 7.56 -19.70
CA ASP A 317 28.76 8.51 -20.81
C ASP A 317 29.31 9.88 -20.36
N THR A 318 30.04 10.54 -21.25
CA THR A 318 30.59 11.87 -21.03
C THR A 318 29.58 12.91 -21.51
N VAL A 319 29.27 13.88 -20.64
CA VAL A 319 28.24 14.88 -20.86
C VAL A 319 28.72 16.26 -20.42
N TYR A 320 28.05 17.30 -20.91
CA TYR A 320 28.30 18.68 -20.49
C TYR A 320 27.14 19.18 -19.64
N VAL A 321 27.44 19.84 -18.53
CA VAL A 321 26.46 20.54 -17.70
C VAL A 321 26.68 22.03 -17.86
N ILE A 322 25.62 22.74 -18.24
CA ILE A 322 25.61 24.18 -18.40
C ILE A 322 24.49 24.76 -17.54
N ASP A 323 24.87 25.42 -16.46
CA ASP A 323 23.98 26.24 -15.66
C ASP A 323 24.59 27.64 -15.51
N LYS A 324 23.93 28.62 -16.12
CA LYS A 324 24.37 30.02 -16.09
C LYS A 324 24.06 30.71 -14.76
N GLU A 325 23.07 30.24 -14.01
CA GLU A 325 22.62 30.86 -12.76
C GLU A 325 23.61 30.58 -11.61
N ILE A 326 24.33 29.45 -11.67
CA ILE A 326 25.37 29.06 -10.70
C ILE A 326 26.79 28.99 -11.30
N ASP A 327 27.01 29.70 -12.42
CA ASP A 327 28.28 29.77 -13.15
C ASP A 327 28.99 28.41 -13.31
N THR A 328 28.23 27.42 -13.78
CA THR A 328 28.71 26.05 -13.94
C THR A 328 28.72 25.67 -15.41
N ARG A 329 29.93 25.51 -15.94
CA ARG A 329 30.18 24.87 -17.24
C ARG A 329 31.22 23.77 -17.07
N VAL A 330 30.75 22.53 -16.98
CA VAL A 330 31.62 21.39 -16.66
C VAL A 330 31.36 20.24 -17.62
N GLN A 331 32.45 19.61 -18.08
CA GLN A 331 32.40 18.30 -18.71
C GLN A 331 32.54 17.25 -17.60
N THR A 332 31.61 16.32 -17.53
CA THR A 332 31.48 15.35 -16.44
C THR A 332 30.99 14.00 -16.98
N ARG A 333 30.93 12.97 -16.13
CA ARG A 333 30.43 11.65 -16.52
C ARG A 333 29.16 11.30 -15.76
N VAL A 334 28.34 10.46 -16.37
CA VAL A 334 27.21 9.82 -15.71
C VAL A 334 27.72 8.76 -14.74
N ILE A 335 27.59 9.01 -13.44
CA ILE A 335 28.10 8.10 -12.40
C ILE A 335 27.00 7.22 -11.80
N SER A 336 25.76 7.68 -11.81
CA SER A 336 24.60 6.91 -11.34
C SER A 336 23.36 7.31 -12.13
N ILE A 337 22.51 6.33 -12.42
CA ILE A 337 21.20 6.51 -13.04
C ILE A 337 20.18 5.80 -12.16
N LYS A 338 19.15 6.52 -11.77
CA LYS A 338 17.90 5.98 -11.23
C LYS A 338 16.83 6.15 -12.30
N ASP A 339 16.37 5.04 -12.86
CA ASP A 339 15.41 5.03 -13.98
C ASP A 339 14.33 3.97 -13.79
N ASN A 340 13.22 4.14 -14.52
CA ASN A 340 12.31 3.03 -14.80
C ASN A 340 12.87 2.28 -16.02
N PRO A 341 13.34 1.03 -15.87
CA PRO A 341 14.05 0.35 -16.95
C PRO A 341 13.14 -0.22 -18.04
N ILE A 342 11.81 -0.22 -17.83
CA ILE A 342 10.83 -0.88 -18.71
C ILE A 342 9.83 0.13 -19.31
N GLU A 343 9.43 1.15 -18.56
CA GLU A 343 8.39 2.12 -18.95
C GLU A 343 8.95 3.52 -19.23
N GLU A 344 8.31 4.27 -20.14
CA GLU A 344 8.79 5.58 -20.62
C GLU A 344 8.35 6.79 -19.75
N ILE A 345 7.70 6.54 -18.61
CA ILE A 345 6.74 7.49 -18.00
C ILE A 345 7.35 8.40 -16.93
N GLU A 346 8.56 8.15 -16.41
CA GLU A 346 9.09 8.88 -15.24
C GLU A 346 10.40 9.65 -15.49
N ASP A 347 10.58 10.71 -14.70
CA ASP A 347 11.81 11.51 -14.63
C ASP A 347 12.97 10.65 -14.13
N SER A 348 14.13 10.73 -14.78
CA SER A 348 15.33 10.01 -14.36
C SER A 348 16.15 10.88 -13.41
N GLU A 349 16.57 10.31 -12.29
CA GLU A 349 17.57 10.96 -11.45
C GLU A 349 18.96 10.53 -11.94
N ILE A 350 19.72 11.50 -12.46
CA ILE A 350 21.05 11.26 -13.00
C ILE A 350 22.05 12.00 -12.15
N VAL A 351 22.91 11.23 -11.47
CA VAL A 351 24.04 11.80 -10.76
C VAL A 351 25.21 11.87 -11.74
N LEU A 352 25.75 13.07 -11.89
CA LEU A 352 26.92 13.38 -12.69
C LEU A 352 28.10 13.70 -11.78
N GLY A 353 29.29 13.21 -12.09
CA GLY A 353 30.45 13.41 -11.23
C GLY A 353 31.77 13.42 -11.99
N ASN A 354 32.72 14.18 -11.45
CA ASN A 354 34.12 14.13 -11.90
C ASN A 354 34.95 13.08 -11.15
N PHE A 355 34.35 12.35 -10.21
CA PHE A 355 34.97 11.27 -9.46
C PHE A 355 34.00 10.09 -9.30
N ILE A 356 34.55 8.89 -9.31
CA ILE A 356 33.85 7.65 -8.95
C ILE A 356 33.93 7.54 -7.42
N LYS A 357 32.81 7.28 -6.75
CA LYS A 357 32.80 7.07 -5.29
C LYS A 357 33.80 5.96 -4.92
N ASP A 358 34.46 6.14 -3.79
CA ASP A 358 35.39 5.14 -3.28
C ASP A 358 34.60 3.86 -2.96
N LEU A 359 35.13 2.70 -3.32
CA LEU A 359 34.41 1.42 -3.20
C LEU A 359 34.05 1.09 -1.74
N SER A 360 34.84 1.65 -0.82
CA SER A 360 34.63 1.65 0.62
C SER A 360 33.35 2.40 1.05
N ASP A 361 32.91 3.43 0.32
CA ASP A 361 31.61 4.09 0.55
C ASP A 361 30.42 3.19 0.13
N ASN A 362 30.61 2.26 -0.82
CA ASN A 362 29.59 1.28 -1.19
C ASN A 362 29.44 0.18 -0.12
N LEU A 363 30.53 -0.19 0.57
CA LEU A 363 30.45 -1.06 1.75
C LEU A 363 29.70 -0.37 2.88
N VAL A 364 29.95 0.93 3.12
CA VAL A 364 29.19 1.73 4.08
C VAL A 364 27.72 1.87 3.66
N ALA A 365 27.42 2.05 2.38
CA ALA A 365 26.05 2.10 1.87
C ALA A 365 25.34 0.73 2.03
N TYR A 366 26.05 -0.37 1.78
CA TYR A 366 25.58 -1.73 2.03
C TYR A 366 25.36 -1.99 3.53
N GLU A 367 26.31 -1.59 4.40
CA GLU A 367 26.15 -1.66 5.86
C GLU A 367 25.00 -0.80 6.36
N LYS A 368 24.75 0.36 5.73
CA LYS A 368 23.65 1.25 6.09
C LYS A 368 22.30 0.70 5.64
N LEU A 369 22.21 0.17 4.43
CA LEU A 369 21.04 -0.59 3.94
C LEU A 369 20.80 -1.80 4.83
N LYS A 370 21.82 -2.65 5.02
CA LYS A 370 21.80 -3.80 5.92
C LYS A 370 21.38 -3.40 7.34
N SER A 371 21.86 -2.27 7.88
CA SER A 371 21.44 -1.79 9.20
C SER A 371 19.98 -1.36 9.23
N THR A 372 19.44 -0.84 8.12
CA THR A 372 18.02 -0.46 7.99
C THR A 372 17.15 -1.73 7.95
N PHE A 373 17.53 -2.71 7.12
CA PHE A 373 16.91 -4.04 7.07
C PHE A 373 17.03 -4.80 8.40
N GLU A 374 18.19 -4.74 9.07
CA GLU A 374 18.40 -5.34 10.39
C GLU A 374 17.60 -4.61 11.46
N ASN A 375 17.43 -3.30 11.38
CA ASN A 375 16.58 -2.53 12.29
C ASN A 375 15.10 -2.93 12.13
N ASP A 376 14.63 -3.09 10.90
CA ASP A 376 13.25 -3.53 10.63
C ASP A 376 13.04 -5.00 11.03
N ARG A 377 14.03 -5.87 10.77
CA ARG A 377 14.05 -7.25 11.27
C ARG A 377 14.10 -7.32 12.80
N ASN A 378 14.88 -6.48 13.46
CA ASN A 378 14.98 -6.42 14.92
C ASN A 378 13.70 -5.87 15.55
N LYS A 379 12.99 -4.97 14.85
CA LYS A 379 11.68 -4.46 15.26
C LYS A 379 10.62 -5.56 15.15
N PHE A 380 10.62 -6.30 14.04
CA PHE A 380 9.77 -7.46 13.83
C PHE A 380 10.06 -8.60 14.84
N ASN A 381 11.33 -8.94 15.06
CA ASN A 381 11.74 -9.93 16.07
C ASN A 381 11.39 -9.49 17.49
N LYS A 382 11.47 -8.20 17.82
CA LYS A 382 10.99 -7.68 19.11
C LYS A 382 9.47 -7.80 19.27
N GLU A 383 8.70 -7.69 18.19
CA GLU A 383 7.25 -7.95 18.23
C GLU A 383 6.94 -9.44 18.34
N LEU A 384 7.71 -10.30 17.65
CA LEU A 384 7.64 -11.75 17.73
C LEU A 384 8.06 -12.27 19.11
N ASP A 385 9.08 -11.68 19.75
CA ASP A 385 9.52 -11.99 21.11
C ASP A 385 8.51 -11.50 22.17
N LYS A 386 7.82 -10.38 21.92
CA LYS A 386 6.68 -9.95 22.75
C LYS A 386 5.51 -10.94 22.65
N LEU A 387 5.25 -11.47 21.45
CA LEU A 387 4.22 -12.49 21.20
C LEU A 387 4.63 -13.85 21.80
N ALA A 388 5.91 -14.24 21.69
CA ALA A 388 6.45 -15.50 22.18
C ALA A 388 6.63 -15.53 23.72
N ASN A 389 6.96 -14.39 24.34
CA ASN A 389 7.03 -14.26 25.80
C ASN A 389 5.64 -14.23 26.46
N GLY A 390 4.56 -13.98 25.71
CA GLY A 390 3.19 -14.18 26.17
C GLY A 390 2.72 -15.65 26.21
N VAL A 391 3.46 -16.58 25.60
CA VAL A 391 3.01 -17.98 25.45
C VAL A 391 3.52 -18.89 26.58
N LYS A 392 4.65 -18.57 27.23
CA LYS A 392 5.30 -19.46 28.22
C LYS A 392 4.62 -19.54 29.60
N SER A 393 3.60 -18.73 29.89
CA SER A 393 2.78 -18.80 31.12
C SER A 393 1.33 -19.27 30.86
N SER A 394 0.97 -19.46 29.58
CA SER A 394 -0.44 -19.52 29.17
C SER A 394 -1.20 -20.78 29.61
N TYR A 395 -0.55 -21.91 29.88
CA TYR A 395 -1.27 -23.13 30.26
C TYR A 395 -1.88 -23.04 31.67
N MET A 396 -1.08 -22.66 32.68
CA MET A 396 -1.57 -22.51 34.05
C MET A 396 -2.47 -21.28 34.21
N GLN A 397 -2.20 -20.17 33.49
CA GLN A 397 -3.09 -19.01 33.47
C GLN A 397 -4.43 -19.32 32.78
N LYS A 398 -4.46 -20.05 31.66
CA LYS A 398 -5.72 -20.48 31.02
C LYS A 398 -6.51 -21.45 31.89
N ILE A 399 -5.86 -22.33 32.65
CA ILE A 399 -6.53 -23.21 33.61
C ILE A 399 -7.14 -22.37 34.76
N LEU A 400 -6.40 -21.40 35.29
CA LEU A 400 -6.89 -20.50 36.33
C LEU A 400 -8.03 -19.60 35.84
N GLU A 401 -7.93 -19.02 34.64
CA GLU A 401 -9.00 -18.24 34.02
C GLU A 401 -10.24 -19.10 33.77
N LYS A 402 -10.06 -20.33 33.25
CA LYS A 402 -11.18 -21.25 33.05
C LYS A 402 -11.86 -21.61 34.37
N PHE A 403 -11.12 -21.93 35.43
CA PHE A 403 -11.71 -22.21 36.74
C PHE A 403 -12.37 -20.99 37.37
N ASN A 404 -11.79 -19.78 37.23
CA ASN A 404 -12.41 -18.55 37.72
C ASN A 404 -13.71 -18.23 36.97
N ASN A 405 -13.74 -18.43 35.65
CA ASN A 405 -14.96 -18.24 34.85
C ASN A 405 -16.02 -19.29 35.21
N GLU A 406 -15.64 -20.57 35.32
CA GLU A 406 -16.55 -21.65 35.77
C GLU A 406 -17.10 -21.40 37.18
N LEU A 407 -16.27 -20.91 38.11
CA LEU A 407 -16.69 -20.55 39.48
C LEU A 407 -17.68 -19.37 39.49
N ASN A 408 -17.51 -18.39 38.59
CA ASN A 408 -18.39 -17.24 38.50
C ASN A 408 -19.71 -17.54 37.76
N GLU A 409 -19.73 -18.53 36.87
CA GLU A 409 -20.90 -18.97 36.11
C GLU A 409 -21.76 -20.00 36.85
N THR A 410 -21.14 -20.83 37.71
CA THR A 410 -21.82 -21.92 38.43
C THR A 410 -22.18 -21.48 39.85
N GLY A 411 -23.47 -21.45 40.19
CA GLY A 411 -23.91 -21.24 41.57
C GLY A 411 -23.45 -22.37 42.50
N GLY A 412 -23.17 -22.06 43.77
CA GLY A 412 -22.89 -23.07 44.81
C GLY A 412 -24.09 -23.23 45.74
N TRP A 413 -24.55 -24.47 45.93
CA TRP A 413 -25.64 -24.76 46.87
C TRP A 413 -25.05 -25.24 48.20
N VAL A 414 -25.26 -24.46 49.25
CA VAL A 414 -24.72 -24.73 50.59
C VAL A 414 -25.83 -25.29 51.48
N TYR A 415 -25.55 -26.42 52.12
CA TYR A 415 -26.41 -27.05 53.12
C TYR A 415 -25.66 -27.06 54.46
N ALA A 416 -26.24 -26.43 55.46
CA ALA A 416 -25.70 -26.35 56.81
C ALA A 416 -26.72 -26.93 57.80
N GLU A 417 -26.36 -28.02 58.45
CA GLU A 417 -27.20 -28.74 59.41
C GLU A 417 -26.40 -28.98 60.71
N GLU A 418 -27.05 -28.82 61.86
CA GLU A 418 -26.39 -28.95 63.17
C GLU A 418 -25.88 -30.38 63.38
N GLY A 419 -24.58 -30.53 63.65
CA GLY A 419 -23.91 -31.84 63.78
C GLY A 419 -23.39 -32.44 62.46
N GLU A 420 -23.86 -31.95 61.30
CA GLU A 420 -23.53 -32.53 59.97
C GLU A 420 -22.52 -31.70 59.15
N GLY A 421 -22.17 -30.50 59.60
CA GLY A 421 -21.14 -29.66 58.95
C GLY A 421 -21.68 -28.88 57.74
N LEU A 422 -20.77 -28.45 56.86
CA LEU A 422 -21.10 -27.70 55.65
C LEU A 422 -20.89 -28.57 54.41
N LEU A 423 -21.97 -28.84 53.68
CA LEU A 423 -21.93 -29.53 52.39
C LEU A 423 -22.22 -28.54 51.27
N ILE A 424 -21.27 -28.39 50.36
CA ILE A 424 -21.35 -27.49 49.19
C ILE A 424 -21.43 -28.35 47.93
N LEU A 425 -22.47 -28.15 47.12
CA LEU A 425 -22.75 -28.94 45.93
C LEU A 425 -22.78 -28.06 44.67
N ASN A 426 -22.44 -28.65 43.52
CA ASN A 426 -22.50 -28.00 42.21
C ASN A 426 -23.91 -27.94 41.59
N ALA A 427 -24.92 -28.50 42.26
CA ALA A 427 -26.34 -28.46 41.92
C ALA A 427 -27.18 -28.68 43.21
N PRO A 428 -28.46 -28.29 43.28
CA PRO A 428 -29.29 -28.58 44.44
C PRO A 428 -29.44 -30.11 44.65
N LYS A 429 -29.70 -30.59 45.88
CA LYS A 429 -29.81 -32.02 46.22
C LYS A 429 -30.73 -32.81 45.27
N GLU A 430 -31.82 -32.19 44.82
CA GLU A 430 -32.83 -32.75 43.90
C GLU A 430 -32.38 -32.75 42.42
N GLY A 431 -31.35 -31.97 42.07
CA GLY A 431 -30.82 -31.78 40.73
C GLY A 431 -29.69 -32.74 40.33
N ASN A 432 -29.54 -33.87 41.02
CA ASN A 432 -28.48 -34.87 40.78
C ASN A 432 -27.05 -34.31 40.77
N PRO A 433 -26.58 -33.70 41.88
CA PRO A 433 -25.23 -33.13 41.95
C PRO A 433 -24.16 -34.22 41.81
N THR A 434 -23.09 -33.87 41.10
CA THR A 434 -21.97 -34.77 40.77
C THR A 434 -20.67 -34.40 41.49
N GLN A 435 -20.57 -33.18 42.01
CA GLN A 435 -19.40 -32.68 42.73
C GLN A 435 -19.80 -32.15 44.10
N ALA A 436 -18.93 -32.36 45.09
CA ALA A 436 -19.15 -31.94 46.46
C ALA A 436 -17.86 -31.48 47.15
N ILE A 437 -17.98 -30.45 47.99
CA ILE A 437 -17.00 -30.11 49.02
C ILE A 437 -17.71 -30.24 50.36
N ASN A 438 -17.18 -31.08 51.24
CA ASN A 438 -17.74 -31.33 52.56
C ASN A 438 -16.75 -30.90 53.66
N LEU A 439 -17.20 -30.04 54.55
CA LEU A 439 -16.42 -29.54 55.69
C LEU A 439 -17.09 -30.04 56.98
N LYS A 440 -16.53 -31.11 57.57
CA LYS A 440 -17.05 -31.75 58.79
C LYS A 440 -15.90 -32.36 59.61
N GLY A 441 -16.03 -32.34 60.93
CA GLY A 441 -15.14 -33.09 61.83
C GLY A 441 -13.64 -32.73 61.72
N GLY A 442 -13.33 -31.46 61.44
CA GLY A 442 -11.97 -30.97 61.27
C GLY A 442 -11.30 -31.32 59.93
N LYS A 443 -12.08 -31.79 58.94
CA LYS A 443 -11.59 -32.18 57.62
C LYS A 443 -12.31 -31.41 56.51
N ILE A 444 -11.62 -31.22 55.40
CA ILE A 444 -12.19 -30.81 54.12
C ILE A 444 -12.07 -32.02 53.19
N ALA A 445 -13.19 -32.48 52.64
CA ALA A 445 -13.24 -33.58 51.69
C ALA A 445 -13.79 -33.09 50.34
N ILE A 446 -13.13 -33.44 49.25
CA ILE A 446 -13.50 -33.01 47.89
C ILE A 446 -13.79 -34.24 47.03
N ALA A 447 -14.94 -34.23 46.36
CA ALA A 447 -15.38 -35.24 45.43
C ALA A 447 -15.72 -34.59 44.08
N ASN A 448 -15.24 -35.17 42.98
CA ASN A 448 -15.55 -34.73 41.62
C ASN A 448 -16.55 -35.65 40.89
N HIS A 449 -16.99 -36.74 41.55
CA HIS A 449 -17.96 -37.69 41.03
C HIS A 449 -18.67 -38.45 42.18
N LYS A 450 -19.63 -39.31 41.82
CA LYS A 450 -20.31 -40.24 42.73
C LYS A 450 -19.93 -41.69 42.44
N ASN A 451 -19.90 -42.51 43.49
CA ASN A 451 -19.83 -43.96 43.40
C ASN A 451 -21.09 -44.53 42.74
N ALA A 452 -21.03 -45.80 42.33
CA ALA A 452 -22.16 -46.50 41.70
C ALA A 452 -23.41 -46.57 42.60
N ASP A 453 -23.24 -46.45 43.93
CA ASP A 453 -24.32 -46.41 44.92
C ASP A 453 -24.93 -45.00 45.11
N GLY A 454 -24.42 -43.98 44.41
CA GLY A 454 -24.88 -42.60 44.47
C GLY A 454 -24.24 -41.76 45.58
N SER A 455 -23.37 -42.33 46.43
CA SER A 455 -22.58 -41.58 47.41
C SER A 455 -21.45 -40.79 46.73
N PHE A 456 -21.02 -39.67 47.31
CA PHE A 456 -19.89 -38.90 46.77
C PHE A 456 -18.57 -39.62 47.01
N ALA A 457 -17.77 -39.78 45.96
CA ALA A 457 -16.45 -40.39 46.02
C ALA A 457 -15.41 -39.33 46.45
N TYR A 458 -15.25 -39.16 47.76
CA TYR A 458 -14.24 -38.24 48.30
C TYR A 458 -12.84 -38.86 48.18
N GLU A 459 -12.00 -38.28 47.34
CA GLU A 459 -10.66 -38.80 47.03
C GLU A 459 -9.53 -37.81 47.41
N THR A 460 -9.91 -36.61 47.87
CA THR A 460 -8.99 -35.59 48.34
C THR A 460 -9.46 -35.09 49.69
N PHE A 461 -8.59 -35.23 50.69
CA PHE A 461 -8.84 -34.83 52.06
C PHE A 461 -7.76 -33.88 52.55
N GLY A 462 -8.16 -32.79 53.19
CA GLY A 462 -7.29 -31.94 53.98
C GLY A 462 -7.69 -31.99 55.44
N ASP A 463 -6.74 -32.18 56.35
CA ASP A 463 -6.93 -32.10 57.79
C ASP A 463 -5.75 -31.40 58.49
N GLY A 464 -5.73 -31.44 59.82
CA GLY A 464 -4.70 -30.78 60.63
C GLY A 464 -3.28 -31.31 60.40
N ASP A 465 -3.13 -32.51 59.82
CA ASP A 465 -1.83 -33.14 59.56
C ASP A 465 -1.38 -32.95 58.10
N GLY A 466 -2.29 -32.61 57.18
CA GLY A 466 -1.95 -32.21 55.81
C GLY A 466 -3.02 -32.59 54.77
N PHE A 467 -2.59 -32.68 53.50
CA PHE A 467 -3.44 -33.10 52.39
C PHE A 467 -3.11 -34.54 51.95
N THR A 468 -4.12 -35.41 51.95
CA THR A 468 -4.07 -36.75 51.34
C THR A 468 -4.89 -36.71 50.05
N ALA A 469 -4.23 -36.84 48.90
CA ALA A 469 -4.87 -36.74 47.59
C ALA A 469 -4.24 -37.72 46.58
N ASN A 470 -5.06 -38.33 45.73
CA ASN A 470 -4.59 -39.17 44.62
C ASN A 470 -3.86 -38.35 43.53
N LEU A 471 -4.13 -37.04 43.44
CA LEU A 471 -3.48 -36.14 42.48
C LEU A 471 -3.33 -34.74 43.08
N ILE A 472 -2.10 -34.20 43.06
CA ILE A 472 -1.82 -32.80 43.37
C ILE A 472 -1.27 -32.14 42.10
N ARG A 473 -2.01 -31.17 41.54
CA ARG A 473 -1.56 -30.37 40.39
C ARG A 473 -0.82 -29.12 40.90
N ALA A 474 0.50 -29.16 40.93
CA ALA A 474 1.35 -28.08 41.41
C ALA A 474 2.53 -27.83 40.46
N GLY A 475 2.98 -26.58 40.33
CA GLY A 475 4.22 -26.25 39.59
C GLY A 475 5.48 -26.55 40.40
N VAL A 476 5.46 -26.23 41.70
CA VAL A 476 6.56 -26.48 42.63
C VAL A 476 6.02 -27.13 43.91
N LEU A 477 6.63 -28.24 44.33
CA LEU A 477 6.40 -28.85 45.63
C LEU A 477 7.62 -28.57 46.53
N ARG A 478 7.41 -27.83 47.61
CA ARG A 478 8.47 -27.42 48.55
C ARG A 478 8.03 -27.65 49.98
N GLY A 479 8.85 -28.39 50.73
CA GLY A 479 8.64 -28.67 52.14
C GLY A 479 9.96 -28.90 52.86
N GLY A 480 10.27 -28.06 53.87
CA GLY A 480 11.52 -28.16 54.63
C GLY A 480 12.77 -28.06 53.74
N LYS A 481 13.62 -29.09 53.77
CA LYS A 481 14.85 -29.22 52.95
C LYS A 481 14.63 -29.90 51.60
N VAL A 482 13.38 -30.20 51.22
CA VAL A 482 13.05 -30.83 49.94
C VAL A 482 12.43 -29.80 49.00
N PHE A 483 13.02 -29.70 47.81
CA PHE A 483 12.54 -28.86 46.73
C PHE A 483 12.44 -29.69 45.46
N PHE A 484 11.24 -29.75 44.89
CA PHE A 484 11.01 -30.35 43.59
C PHE A 484 10.33 -29.31 42.69
N ASN A 485 11.06 -28.87 41.66
CA ASN A 485 10.50 -28.10 40.57
C ASN A 485 10.00 -29.06 39.48
N LEU A 486 8.68 -29.13 39.31
CA LEU A 486 8.04 -30.02 38.34
C LEU A 486 8.01 -29.40 36.93
N GLU A 487 8.40 -28.14 36.79
CA GLU A 487 8.47 -27.43 35.50
C GLU A 487 9.79 -27.70 34.75
N ASP A 488 10.92 -27.79 35.47
CA ASP A 488 12.25 -28.02 34.88
C ASP A 488 12.90 -29.37 35.29
N GLY A 489 12.26 -30.14 36.18
CA GLY A 489 12.72 -31.46 36.61
C GLY A 489 13.80 -31.44 37.69
N THR A 490 14.15 -30.27 38.24
CA THR A 490 15.16 -30.14 39.30
C THR A 490 14.68 -30.76 40.60
N PHE A 491 15.48 -31.66 41.18
CA PHE A 491 15.21 -32.26 42.50
C PHE A 491 16.37 -32.02 43.47
N LEU A 492 16.08 -31.38 44.59
CA LEU A 492 17.06 -31.02 45.61
C LEU A 492 16.60 -31.49 47.00
N ILE A 493 17.49 -32.20 47.69
CA ILE A 493 17.42 -32.44 49.13
C ILE A 493 18.61 -31.71 49.75
N GLY A 494 18.36 -30.50 50.27
CA GLY A 494 19.40 -29.55 50.65
C GLY A 494 18.87 -28.14 50.87
N LYS A 495 19.75 -27.22 51.28
CA LYS A 495 19.39 -25.79 51.36
C LYS A 495 19.50 -25.09 50.00
N ASN A 496 20.48 -25.49 49.19
CA ASN A 496 20.73 -24.95 47.84
C ASN A 496 21.70 -25.88 47.06
N SER A 497 22.01 -25.55 45.81
CA SER A 497 22.92 -26.30 44.93
C SER A 497 24.37 -26.39 45.41
N ASN A 498 24.77 -25.63 46.44
CA ASN A 498 26.10 -25.67 47.06
C ASN A 498 26.08 -26.30 48.48
N ASP A 499 24.90 -26.57 49.04
CA ASP A 499 24.65 -27.18 50.35
C ASP A 499 23.51 -28.20 50.22
N TYR A 500 23.83 -29.31 49.55
CA TYR A 500 22.93 -30.43 49.28
C TYR A 500 23.44 -31.73 49.90
N SER A 501 22.50 -32.59 50.26
CA SER A 501 22.75 -34.02 50.47
C SER A 501 22.60 -34.78 49.16
N MET A 502 21.61 -34.40 48.34
CA MET A 502 21.40 -34.89 46.99
C MET A 502 20.87 -33.78 46.10
N TYR A 503 21.43 -33.64 44.91
CA TYR A 503 21.01 -32.65 43.94
C TYR A 503 21.01 -33.25 42.54
N TRP A 504 19.85 -33.23 41.89
CA TRP A 504 19.68 -33.51 40.48
C TRP A 504 19.42 -32.20 39.75
N ASP A 505 20.33 -31.83 38.86
CA ASP A 505 20.31 -30.56 38.12
C ASP A 505 19.61 -30.63 36.76
N GLY A 506 19.00 -31.79 36.44
CA GLY A 506 18.40 -32.07 35.14
C GLY A 506 19.29 -32.94 34.22
N GLY A 507 20.57 -33.13 34.53
CA GLY A 507 21.48 -33.97 33.75
C GLY A 507 22.45 -34.85 34.55
N THR A 508 22.88 -34.42 35.73
CA THR A 508 23.82 -35.15 36.60
C THR A 508 23.30 -35.28 38.02
N LEU A 509 23.46 -36.46 38.60
CA LEU A 509 23.14 -36.71 40.01
C LEU A 509 24.36 -36.43 40.86
N HIS A 510 24.25 -35.43 41.73
CA HIS A 510 25.30 -35.04 42.66
C HIS A 510 24.97 -35.56 44.07
N LEU A 511 25.92 -36.29 44.66
CA LEU A 511 25.87 -36.77 46.04
C LEU A 511 27.06 -36.18 46.81
N ARG A 512 26.82 -35.53 47.94
CA ARG A 512 27.89 -34.91 48.74
C ARG A 512 28.31 -35.85 49.88
N ASN A 513 29.63 -36.04 50.06
CA ASN A 513 30.23 -36.89 51.11
C ASN A 513 29.71 -38.34 51.07
N THR A 514 29.80 -38.98 49.91
CA THR A 514 29.35 -40.37 49.72
C THR A 514 30.45 -41.35 50.13
N ASP A 515 30.20 -42.21 51.13
CA ASP A 515 30.99 -43.43 51.32
C ASP A 515 30.63 -44.42 50.21
N ILE A 516 31.50 -44.55 49.20
CA ILE A 516 31.39 -45.60 48.18
C ILE A 516 32.35 -46.72 48.61
N ASP A 517 31.82 -47.84 49.07
CA ASP A 517 32.61 -49.00 49.46
C ASP A 517 33.27 -49.67 48.24
N LEU A 518 34.60 -49.53 48.12
CA LEU A 518 35.44 -50.12 47.08
C LEU A 518 36.37 -51.23 47.61
N SER A 519 36.10 -51.74 48.83
CA SER A 519 36.96 -52.69 49.56
C SER A 519 37.23 -54.02 48.83
N ASN A 520 36.49 -54.31 47.74
CA ASN A 520 36.66 -55.49 46.90
C ASN A 520 37.46 -55.24 45.60
N ASN A 521 38.19 -54.12 45.48
CA ASN A 521 38.96 -53.82 44.26
C ASN A 521 40.34 -54.51 44.22
N TYR A 522 40.47 -55.53 43.38
CA TYR A 522 41.64 -56.40 43.24
C TYR A 522 42.95 -55.68 42.81
N GLN A 523 42.88 -54.57 42.07
CA GLN A 523 44.09 -53.91 41.55
C GLN A 523 44.89 -53.15 42.63
N ILE A 524 44.23 -52.70 43.69
CA ILE A 524 44.86 -51.89 44.74
C ILE A 524 45.66 -52.77 45.73
N GLN A 525 45.30 -54.05 45.87
CA GLN A 525 46.00 -54.96 46.80
C GLN A 525 47.39 -55.38 46.29
N ASN A 526 47.62 -55.42 44.97
CA ASN A 526 48.85 -55.92 44.36
C ASN A 526 50.00 -54.88 44.38
N ILE A 527 49.67 -53.59 44.45
CA ILE A 527 50.64 -52.48 44.46
C ILE A 527 51.42 -52.44 45.78
N ASN A 528 50.77 -52.75 46.90
CA ASN A 528 51.38 -52.67 48.23
C ASN A 528 52.47 -53.73 48.49
N HIS A 529 52.49 -54.84 47.75
CA HIS A 529 53.47 -55.91 47.94
C HIS A 529 54.83 -55.61 47.29
N ASN A 530 54.84 -54.87 46.17
CA ASN A 530 56.06 -54.56 45.41
C ASN A 530 56.93 -53.46 46.06
N ILE A 531 56.33 -52.59 46.87
CA ILE A 531 57.01 -51.46 47.52
C ILE A 531 58.04 -51.94 48.55
N ASN A 532 57.71 -52.98 49.33
CA ASN A 532 58.56 -53.47 50.43
C ASN A 532 59.88 -54.11 49.99
N ASN A 533 59.99 -54.58 48.74
CA ASN A 533 61.23 -55.20 48.23
C ASN A 533 62.26 -54.17 47.73
N LEU A 534 61.82 -52.98 47.34
CA LEU A 534 62.69 -51.92 46.80
C LEU A 534 63.46 -51.17 47.90
N GLU A 535 62.92 -51.11 49.12
CA GLU A 535 63.52 -50.38 50.25
C GLU A 535 64.86 -50.99 50.72
N ASN A 536 65.01 -52.31 50.65
CA ASN A 536 66.23 -53.00 51.10
C ASN A 536 67.43 -52.81 50.15
N GLN A 537 67.20 -52.62 48.84
CA GLN A 537 68.30 -52.33 47.91
C GLN A 537 68.81 -50.89 48.03
N HIS A 538 67.97 -49.97 48.51
CA HIS A 538 68.30 -48.56 48.65
C HIS A 538 69.35 -48.29 49.74
N SER A 539 69.33 -49.05 50.84
CA SER A 539 70.22 -48.85 51.99
C SER A 539 71.72 -49.05 51.65
N ILE A 540 72.06 -50.02 50.80
CA ILE A 540 73.46 -50.34 50.47
C ILE A 540 74.07 -49.31 49.49
N LEU A 541 73.24 -48.71 48.64
CA LEU A 541 73.66 -47.64 47.73
C LEU A 541 73.89 -46.31 48.46
N SER A 542 73.20 -46.05 49.58
CA SER A 542 73.36 -44.83 50.38
C SER A 542 74.79 -44.66 50.92
N ASP A 543 75.35 -45.69 51.56
CA ASP A 543 76.66 -45.60 52.23
C ASP A 543 77.84 -45.33 51.27
N ARG A 544 77.76 -45.82 50.03
CA ARG A 544 78.79 -45.55 49.00
C ARG A 544 78.69 -44.13 48.46
N THR A 545 77.48 -43.59 48.47
CA THR A 545 77.14 -42.28 47.93
C THR A 545 77.59 -41.17 48.89
N ASP A 546 77.46 -41.37 50.21
CA ASP A 546 77.87 -40.41 51.24
C ASP A 546 79.38 -40.11 51.25
N LYS A 547 80.23 -41.10 50.96
CA LYS A 547 81.69 -40.89 50.87
C LYS A 547 82.09 -40.08 49.63
N GLY A 548 81.37 -40.26 48.51
CA GLY A 548 81.58 -39.45 47.30
C GLY A 548 81.08 -38.02 47.47
N PHE A 549 79.99 -37.81 48.22
CA PHE A 549 79.43 -36.49 48.47
C PHE A 549 80.32 -35.61 49.36
N ASN A 550 81.07 -36.18 50.31
CA ASN A 550 81.98 -35.38 51.16
C ASN A 550 83.13 -34.73 50.38
N ASP A 551 83.77 -35.45 49.45
CA ASP A 551 84.85 -34.89 48.62
C ASP A 551 84.35 -33.86 47.59
N ILE A 552 83.12 -34.05 47.11
CA ILE A 552 82.43 -33.08 46.26
C ILE A 552 82.03 -31.84 47.08
N GLY A 553 81.60 -32.02 48.34
CA GLY A 553 81.21 -30.94 49.26
C GLY A 553 82.30 -29.90 49.48
N VAL A 554 83.55 -30.33 49.66
CA VAL A 554 84.70 -29.42 49.83
C VAL A 554 84.96 -28.59 48.57
N LYS A 555 84.77 -29.18 47.39
CA LYS A 555 84.91 -28.46 46.11
C LYS A 555 83.73 -27.52 45.86
N ILE A 556 82.52 -27.94 46.20
CA ILE A 556 81.29 -27.12 46.12
C ILE A 556 81.42 -25.90 47.03
N GLU A 557 81.92 -26.04 48.26
CA GLU A 557 82.05 -24.90 49.18
C GLU A 557 82.99 -23.79 48.65
N THR A 558 83.98 -24.17 47.84
CA THR A 558 84.88 -23.22 47.16
C THR A 558 84.22 -22.55 45.95
N VAL A 559 83.35 -23.28 45.24
CA VAL A 559 82.56 -22.75 44.12
C VAL A 559 81.44 -21.85 44.65
N ASP A 560 80.74 -22.23 45.71
CA ASP A 560 79.69 -21.44 46.38
C ASP A 560 80.24 -20.08 46.81
N LYS A 561 81.43 -20.02 47.42
CA LYS A 561 82.05 -18.73 47.78
C LYS A 561 82.31 -17.82 46.57
N LYS A 562 82.61 -18.38 45.39
CA LYS A 562 82.76 -17.61 44.14
C LYS A 562 81.41 -17.22 43.55
N VAL A 563 80.42 -18.13 43.60
CA VAL A 563 79.05 -17.88 43.14
C VAL A 563 78.37 -16.82 44.01
N ASP A 564 78.63 -16.78 45.32
CA ASP A 564 78.11 -15.78 46.24
C ASP A 564 78.63 -14.37 45.92
N ILE A 565 79.92 -14.26 45.58
CA ILE A 565 80.52 -12.99 45.13
C ILE A 565 79.89 -12.54 43.81
N VAL A 566 79.77 -13.44 42.83
CA VAL A 566 79.13 -13.13 41.54
C VAL A 566 77.63 -12.81 41.72
N SER A 567 76.95 -13.48 42.64
CA SER A 567 75.55 -13.24 42.99
C SER A 567 75.35 -11.89 43.67
N GLN A 568 76.27 -11.48 44.54
CA GLN A 568 76.28 -10.14 45.12
C GLN A 568 76.53 -9.06 44.05
N ASP A 569 77.52 -9.24 43.17
CA ASP A 569 77.80 -8.31 42.08
C ASP A 569 76.61 -8.21 41.11
N PHE A 570 75.97 -9.33 40.81
CA PHE A 570 74.77 -9.37 39.97
C PHE A 570 73.58 -8.68 40.65
N LYS A 571 73.35 -8.88 41.95
CA LYS A 571 72.32 -8.17 42.73
C LYS A 571 72.57 -6.67 42.78
N VAL A 572 73.82 -6.23 42.95
CA VAL A 572 74.20 -4.81 42.90
C VAL A 572 73.97 -4.23 41.50
N GLY A 573 74.30 -4.99 40.45
CA GLY A 573 74.00 -4.64 39.06
C GLY A 573 72.49 -4.52 38.78
N GLN A 574 71.70 -5.49 39.25
CA GLN A 574 70.24 -5.49 39.17
C GLN A 574 69.64 -4.28 39.90
N GLY A 575 70.09 -3.97 41.12
CA GLY A 575 69.60 -2.80 41.86
C GLY A 575 69.90 -1.46 41.16
N LYS A 576 71.06 -1.34 40.51
CA LYS A 576 71.39 -0.16 39.67
C LYS A 576 70.53 -0.09 38.40
N PHE A 577 70.24 -1.23 37.79
CA PHE A 577 69.38 -1.31 36.62
C PHE A 577 67.91 -1.01 36.96
N GLU A 578 67.37 -1.61 38.02
CA GLU A 578 66.03 -1.38 38.54
C GLU A 578 65.82 0.08 38.95
N SER A 579 66.76 0.68 39.67
CA SER A 579 66.67 2.11 40.02
C SER A 579 66.65 3.01 38.78
N THR A 580 67.43 2.69 37.74
CA THR A 580 67.43 3.43 36.46
C THR A 580 66.11 3.25 35.71
N ILE A 581 65.55 2.04 35.69
CA ILE A 581 64.24 1.76 35.08
C ILE A 581 63.14 2.50 35.83
N ASN A 582 63.12 2.43 37.16
CA ASN A 582 62.10 3.04 37.99
C ASN A 582 62.10 4.56 37.83
N ALA A 583 63.27 5.20 37.78
CA ALA A 583 63.38 6.64 37.51
C ALA A 583 62.85 7.03 36.12
N LYS A 584 63.11 6.21 35.08
CA LYS A 584 62.55 6.44 33.73
C LYS A 584 61.04 6.21 33.67
N MET A 585 60.55 5.18 34.36
CA MET A 585 59.12 4.85 34.47
C MET A 585 58.35 5.98 35.16
N GLU A 586 58.89 6.54 36.24
CA GLU A 586 58.31 7.68 36.94
C GLU A 586 58.25 8.93 36.04
N GLY A 587 59.33 9.21 35.30
CA GLY A 587 59.35 10.28 34.30
C GLY A 587 58.29 10.09 33.21
N LEU A 588 58.15 8.88 32.67
CA LEU A 588 57.13 8.56 31.67
C LEU A 588 55.72 8.65 32.25
N SER A 589 55.50 8.17 33.47
CA SER A 589 54.21 8.26 34.17
C SER A 589 53.76 9.71 34.32
N ASN A 590 54.68 10.60 34.72
CA ASN A 590 54.42 12.03 34.82
C ASN A 590 54.07 12.67 33.45
N VAL A 591 54.75 12.27 32.37
CA VAL A 591 54.43 12.74 31.01
C VAL A 591 53.04 12.26 30.56
N VAL A 592 52.70 11.01 30.83
CA VAL A 592 51.39 10.42 30.50
C VAL A 592 50.28 11.14 31.26
N GLU A 593 50.44 11.35 32.57
CA GLU A 593 49.41 12.00 33.39
C GLU A 593 49.21 13.47 32.99
N ASN A 594 50.29 14.21 32.73
CA ASN A 594 50.18 15.58 32.23
C ASN A 594 49.47 15.65 30.86
N THR A 595 49.73 14.68 29.98
CA THR A 595 49.06 14.58 28.68
C THR A 595 47.58 14.25 28.85
N ARG A 596 47.23 13.35 29.77
CA ARG A 596 45.84 12.98 30.11
C ARG A 596 45.07 14.20 30.60
N VAL A 597 45.59 14.91 31.60
CA VAL A 597 44.96 16.13 32.15
C VAL A 597 44.76 17.20 31.06
N SER A 598 45.73 17.37 30.16
CA SER A 598 45.60 18.32 29.04
C SER A 598 44.52 17.90 28.04
N LEU A 599 44.39 16.61 27.74
CA LEU A 599 43.37 16.07 26.86
C LEU A 599 41.98 16.17 27.49
N ASP A 600 41.85 15.84 28.77
CA ASP A 600 40.59 15.92 29.53
C ASP A 600 40.05 17.36 29.51
N GLY A 601 40.90 18.37 29.76
CA GLY A 601 40.49 19.77 29.67
C GLY A 601 40.07 20.23 28.25
N LYS A 602 40.69 19.68 27.21
CA LYS A 602 40.27 19.94 25.80
C LYS A 602 38.93 19.28 25.50
N ILE A 603 38.70 18.07 25.99
CA ILE A 603 37.44 17.33 25.83
C ILE A 603 36.31 18.07 26.54
N GLU A 604 36.51 18.53 27.78
CA GLU A 604 35.52 19.34 28.50
C GLU A 604 35.17 20.62 27.74
N THR A 605 36.17 21.36 27.25
CA THR A 605 35.96 22.58 26.46
C THR A 605 35.16 22.29 25.17
N TYR A 606 35.50 21.22 24.47
CA TYR A 606 34.79 20.79 23.26
C TYR A 606 33.33 20.42 23.56
N ASN A 607 33.09 19.67 24.64
CA ASN A 607 31.75 19.28 25.07
C ASN A 607 30.90 20.49 25.47
N SER A 608 31.45 21.46 26.22
CA SER A 608 30.73 22.69 26.57
C SER A 608 30.33 23.53 25.34
N ASN A 609 31.22 23.65 24.36
CA ASN A 609 30.94 24.38 23.12
C ASN A 609 29.87 23.70 22.27
N ASN A 610 29.90 22.37 22.18
CA ASN A 610 28.87 21.61 21.50
C ASN A 610 27.52 21.72 22.20
N LEU A 611 27.49 21.64 23.53
CA LEU A 611 26.27 21.77 24.32
C LEU A 611 25.62 23.14 24.11
N LYS A 612 26.43 24.21 24.05
CA LYS A 612 25.97 25.57 23.71
C LYS A 612 25.39 25.64 22.30
N THR A 613 26.09 25.08 21.31
CA THR A 613 25.64 25.05 19.91
C THR A 613 24.32 24.29 19.75
N ILE A 614 24.17 23.15 20.45
CA ILE A 614 22.94 22.37 20.49
C ILE A 614 21.79 23.19 21.12
N GLY A 615 22.06 23.91 22.21
CA GLY A 615 21.10 24.81 22.84
C GLY A 615 20.61 25.91 21.88
N ASP A 616 21.54 26.57 21.18
CA ASP A 616 21.23 27.61 20.19
C ASP A 616 20.42 27.07 19.01
N LEU A 617 20.78 25.88 18.49
CA LEU A 617 20.03 25.20 17.45
C LEU A 617 18.61 24.84 17.90
N LYS A 618 18.46 24.32 19.12
CA LYS A 618 17.16 23.99 19.71
C LYS A 618 16.26 25.23 19.81
N SER A 619 16.81 26.36 20.25
CA SER A 619 16.09 27.64 20.31
C SER A 619 15.61 28.09 18.93
N LYS A 620 16.48 28.04 17.90
CA LYS A 620 16.12 28.37 16.52
C LYS A 620 15.05 27.44 15.94
N ILE A 621 15.11 26.14 16.25
CA ILE A 621 14.09 25.17 15.84
C ILE A 621 12.74 25.54 16.45
N SER A 622 12.67 25.80 17.76
CA SER A 622 11.41 26.19 18.41
C SER A 622 10.83 27.52 17.88
N GLN A 623 11.69 28.49 17.54
CA GLN A 623 11.25 29.73 16.87
C GLN A 623 10.69 29.47 15.47
N THR A 624 11.31 28.56 14.72
CA THR A 624 10.86 28.16 13.38
C THR A 624 9.53 27.42 13.45
N GLU A 625 9.37 26.48 14.38
CA GLU A 625 8.11 25.76 14.64
C GLU A 625 6.96 26.73 14.97
N SER A 626 7.23 27.72 15.83
CA SER A 626 6.23 28.74 16.20
C SER A 626 5.81 29.59 14.98
N SER A 627 6.77 29.93 14.11
CA SER A 627 6.52 30.71 12.89
C SER A 627 5.71 29.92 11.86
N ILE A 628 6.06 28.64 11.66
CA ILE A 628 5.32 27.73 10.78
C ILE A 628 3.88 27.56 11.29
N THR A 629 3.71 27.29 12.59
CA THR A 629 2.39 27.09 13.21
C THR A 629 1.49 28.32 13.01
N SER A 630 2.05 29.52 13.19
CA SER A 630 1.33 30.78 12.99
C SER A 630 0.93 31.01 11.52
N SER A 631 1.85 30.74 10.59
CA SER A 631 1.60 30.89 9.15
C SER A 631 0.54 29.89 8.66
N VAL A 632 0.64 28.63 9.06
CA VAL A 632 -0.32 27.58 8.70
C VAL A 632 -1.70 27.90 9.28
N SER A 633 -1.79 28.33 10.54
CA SER A 633 -3.06 28.72 11.16
C SER A 633 -3.74 29.87 10.40
N SER A 634 -2.96 30.84 9.93
CA SER A 634 -3.46 31.97 9.14
C SER A 634 -3.96 31.52 7.76
N GLN A 635 -3.25 30.61 7.09
CA GLN A 635 -3.69 30.04 5.80
C GLN A 635 -4.97 29.21 5.93
N ILE A 636 -5.07 28.37 6.97
CA ILE A 636 -6.28 27.58 7.27
C ILE A 636 -7.47 28.51 7.48
N LYS A 637 -7.30 29.59 8.25
CA LYS A 637 -8.35 30.59 8.46
C LYS A 637 -8.85 31.19 7.14
N ILE A 638 -7.93 31.61 6.26
CA ILE A 638 -8.29 32.17 4.94
C ILE A 638 -9.05 31.15 4.09
N VAL A 639 -8.67 29.87 4.13
CA VAL A 639 -9.36 28.80 3.40
C VAL A 639 -10.76 28.58 3.95
N ASN A 640 -10.92 28.52 5.27
CA ASN A 640 -12.22 28.37 5.92
C ASN A 640 -13.15 29.55 5.61
N ASP A 641 -12.65 30.79 5.70
CA ASP A 641 -13.43 31.99 5.34
C ASP A 641 -13.93 31.93 3.88
N LYS A 642 -13.12 31.39 2.95
CA LYS A 642 -13.53 31.17 1.55
C LYS A 642 -14.56 30.07 1.41
N ILE A 643 -14.45 28.99 2.17
CA ILE A 643 -15.43 27.89 2.19
C ILE A 643 -16.77 28.41 2.68
N ASP A 644 -16.80 29.13 3.80
CA ASP A 644 -18.01 29.69 4.39
C ASP A 644 -18.72 30.67 3.46
N SER A 645 -17.94 31.52 2.77
CA SER A 645 -18.46 32.43 1.74
C SER A 645 -19.09 31.69 0.55
N LYS A 646 -18.45 30.60 0.09
CA LYS A 646 -19.00 29.75 -0.98
C LYS A 646 -20.24 28.97 -0.53
N ASP A 647 -20.25 28.41 0.68
CA ASP A 647 -21.40 27.69 1.23
C ASP A 647 -22.61 28.63 1.35
N SER A 648 -22.40 29.85 1.83
CA SER A 648 -23.42 30.90 1.88
C SER A 648 -23.99 31.20 0.49
N SER A 649 -23.12 31.35 -0.52
CA SER A 649 -23.52 31.61 -1.90
C SER A 649 -24.32 30.45 -2.51
N LEU A 650 -23.91 29.20 -2.22
CA LEU A 650 -24.59 28.00 -2.69
C LEU A 650 -25.98 27.86 -2.04
N ARG A 651 -26.09 28.12 -0.73
CA ARG A 651 -27.38 28.13 -0.02
C ARG A 651 -28.35 29.14 -0.63
N SER A 652 -27.90 30.37 -0.91
CA SER A 652 -28.72 31.38 -1.57
C SER A 652 -29.16 30.94 -2.98
N TYR A 653 -28.25 30.35 -3.78
CA TYR A 653 -28.60 29.83 -5.10
C TYR A 653 -29.67 28.73 -5.03
N VAL A 654 -29.51 27.76 -4.12
CA VAL A 654 -30.48 26.68 -3.93
C VAL A 654 -31.83 27.21 -3.48
N GLN A 655 -31.85 28.12 -2.50
CA GLN A 655 -33.08 28.74 -1.99
C GLN A 655 -33.83 29.51 -3.08
N ASN A 656 -33.11 30.28 -3.90
CA ASN A 656 -33.68 31.03 -5.01
C ASN A 656 -34.27 30.11 -6.09
N ASN A 657 -33.58 29.03 -6.45
CA ASN A 657 -34.10 28.05 -7.40
C ASN A 657 -35.33 27.31 -6.86
N TYR A 658 -35.33 26.94 -5.58
CA TYR A 658 -36.48 26.30 -4.94
C TYR A 658 -37.71 27.22 -4.93
N SER A 659 -37.51 28.51 -4.61
CA SER A 659 -38.55 29.54 -4.67
C SER A 659 -39.11 29.69 -6.10
N THR A 660 -38.23 29.80 -7.09
CA THR A 660 -38.61 29.93 -8.51
C THR A 660 -39.42 28.72 -9.01
N LYS A 661 -39.00 27.50 -8.62
CA LYS A 661 -39.73 26.27 -8.94
C LYS A 661 -41.12 26.27 -8.31
N THR A 662 -41.23 26.70 -7.06
CA THR A 662 -42.52 26.80 -6.36
C THR A 662 -43.45 27.81 -7.03
N GLN A 663 -42.93 28.99 -7.38
CA GLN A 663 -43.71 30.01 -8.10
C GLN A 663 -44.18 29.50 -9.47
N THR A 664 -43.30 28.80 -10.21
CA THR A 664 -43.63 28.21 -11.51
C THR A 664 -44.71 27.14 -11.38
N ALA A 665 -44.64 26.27 -10.35
CA ALA A 665 -45.64 25.26 -10.08
C ALA A 665 -47.03 25.89 -9.81
N ASN A 666 -47.08 26.94 -8.98
CA ASN A 666 -48.31 27.67 -8.67
C ASN A 666 -48.91 28.35 -9.93
N LEU A 667 -48.05 28.92 -10.79
CA LEU A 667 -48.46 29.50 -12.07
C LEU A 667 -49.06 28.45 -13.02
N ILE A 668 -48.43 27.27 -13.12
CA ILE A 668 -48.95 26.15 -13.92
C ILE A 668 -50.32 25.71 -13.39
N GLU A 669 -50.45 25.50 -12.08
CA GLU A 669 -51.71 25.11 -11.45
C GLU A 669 -52.83 26.12 -11.74
N SER A 670 -52.55 27.41 -11.60
CA SER A 670 -53.48 28.49 -11.94
C SER A 670 -53.89 28.45 -13.42
N LYS A 671 -52.91 28.27 -14.33
CA LYS A 671 -53.18 28.25 -15.77
C LYS A 671 -53.98 27.01 -16.19
N VAL A 672 -53.65 25.83 -15.65
CA VAL A 672 -54.39 24.58 -15.88
C VAL A 672 -55.83 24.71 -15.39
N SER A 673 -56.04 25.31 -14.21
CA SER A 673 -57.38 25.57 -13.68
C SER A 673 -58.20 26.49 -14.60
N SER A 674 -57.58 27.55 -15.13
CA SER A 674 -58.22 28.46 -16.10
C SER A 674 -58.60 27.75 -17.42
N VAL A 675 -57.72 26.89 -17.92
CA VAL A 675 -58.00 26.07 -19.13
C VAL A 675 -59.14 25.10 -18.87
N SER A 676 -59.13 24.40 -17.73
CA SER A 676 -60.19 23.47 -17.33
C SER A 676 -61.58 24.15 -17.31
N ASN A 677 -61.66 25.36 -16.75
CA ASN A 677 -62.89 26.15 -16.75
C ASN A 677 -63.35 26.53 -18.16
N SER A 678 -62.41 26.89 -19.04
CA SER A 678 -62.71 27.24 -20.44
C SER A 678 -63.23 26.03 -21.24
N VAL A 679 -62.60 24.86 -21.07
CA VAL A 679 -63.02 23.59 -21.69
C VAL A 679 -64.42 23.19 -21.22
N SER A 680 -64.68 23.32 -19.91
CA SER A 680 -65.99 23.02 -19.34
C SER A 680 -67.09 23.92 -19.93
N SER A 681 -66.80 25.22 -20.11
CA SER A 681 -67.72 26.16 -20.76
C SER A 681 -68.01 25.80 -22.23
N LEU A 682 -66.98 25.38 -22.98
CA LEU A 682 -67.16 24.91 -24.36
C LEU A 682 -67.99 23.62 -24.43
N GLY A 683 -67.79 22.68 -23.50
CA GLY A 683 -68.59 21.47 -23.35
C GLY A 683 -70.08 21.76 -23.15
N SER A 684 -70.42 22.78 -22.37
CA SER A 684 -71.82 23.21 -22.21
C SER A 684 -72.38 23.88 -23.47
N ARG A 685 -71.56 24.62 -24.23
CA ARG A 685 -72.02 25.29 -25.46
C ARG A 685 -72.27 24.32 -26.61
N ILE A 686 -71.43 23.31 -26.77
CA ILE A 686 -71.60 22.30 -27.83
C ILE A 686 -72.86 21.45 -27.60
N SER A 687 -73.15 21.10 -26.34
CA SER A 687 -74.33 20.34 -25.95
C SER A 687 -75.66 21.07 -26.27
N ASN A 688 -75.65 22.41 -26.29
CA ASN A 688 -76.84 23.22 -26.56
C ASN A 688 -77.04 23.58 -28.04
N ALA A 689 -76.11 23.21 -28.94
CA ALA A 689 -76.10 23.66 -30.33
C ALA A 689 -76.18 22.50 -31.35
N GLU A 690 -76.88 21.41 -31.03
CA GLU A 690 -76.97 20.25 -31.93
C GLU A 690 -78.19 20.33 -32.87
N SER A 691 -77.95 20.62 -34.15
CA SER A 691 -78.86 20.25 -35.24
C SER A 691 -78.51 18.84 -35.73
N LYS A 692 -79.48 17.93 -35.82
CA LYS A 692 -79.25 16.55 -36.28
C LYS A 692 -79.82 16.37 -37.69
N ILE A 693 -78.94 16.09 -38.65
CA ILE A 693 -79.27 15.66 -40.01
C ILE A 693 -78.77 14.22 -40.17
N SER A 694 -79.66 13.31 -40.55
CA SER A 694 -79.38 11.90 -40.76
C SER A 694 -79.84 11.52 -42.18
N GLN A 695 -78.89 11.11 -43.02
CA GLN A 695 -79.15 10.72 -44.40
C GLN A 695 -78.71 9.27 -44.61
N THR A 696 -79.61 8.45 -45.15
CA THR A 696 -79.35 7.08 -45.58
C THR A 696 -79.79 6.93 -47.03
N ALA A 697 -79.52 5.78 -47.65
CA ALA A 697 -80.01 5.47 -48.99
C ALA A 697 -81.55 5.52 -49.10
N ASN A 698 -82.27 5.33 -47.97
CA ASN A 698 -83.72 5.17 -47.95
C ASN A 698 -84.46 6.35 -47.28
N GLU A 699 -83.76 7.22 -46.55
CA GLU A 699 -84.38 8.25 -45.71
C GLU A 699 -83.47 9.46 -45.49
N ILE A 700 -84.07 10.66 -45.52
CA ILE A 700 -83.47 11.92 -45.04
C ILE A 700 -84.31 12.43 -43.86
N SER A 701 -83.70 12.54 -42.68
CA SER A 701 -84.31 13.09 -41.48
C SER A 701 -83.51 14.29 -40.96
N SER A 702 -84.18 15.44 -40.84
CA SER A 702 -83.61 16.67 -40.30
C SER A 702 -84.44 17.14 -39.11
N LYS A 703 -83.79 17.37 -37.96
CA LYS A 703 -84.43 17.88 -36.75
C LYS A 703 -83.68 19.08 -36.18
N VAL A 704 -84.42 20.13 -35.89
CA VAL A 704 -83.99 21.28 -35.09
C VAL A 704 -84.91 21.39 -33.87
N SER A 705 -84.33 21.52 -32.68
CA SER A 705 -85.06 21.63 -31.42
C SER A 705 -84.49 22.77 -30.58
N LYS A 706 -85.35 23.71 -30.18
CA LYS A 706 -85.00 24.76 -29.23
C LYS A 706 -86.19 25.00 -28.30
N ASP A 707 -85.96 24.94 -26.99
CA ASP A 707 -86.98 25.22 -25.95
C ASP A 707 -88.30 24.43 -26.13
N GLY A 708 -88.20 23.15 -26.53
CA GLY A 708 -89.36 22.27 -26.75
C GLY A 708 -90.08 22.45 -28.09
N ILE A 709 -89.72 23.47 -28.88
CA ILE A 709 -90.24 23.68 -30.23
C ILE A 709 -89.40 22.85 -31.21
N ILE A 710 -90.05 21.94 -31.92
CA ILE A 710 -89.42 21.03 -32.89
C ILE A 710 -89.85 21.44 -34.30
N SER A 711 -88.88 21.65 -35.18
CA SER A 711 -89.07 21.59 -36.63
C SER A 711 -88.39 20.34 -37.14
N ALA A 712 -89.15 19.44 -37.75
CA ALA A 712 -88.63 18.20 -38.31
C ALA A 712 -89.15 17.96 -39.73
N ILE A 713 -88.24 17.57 -40.62
CA ILE A 713 -88.53 17.14 -41.99
C ILE A 713 -88.03 15.72 -42.12
N ASN A 714 -88.93 14.78 -42.40
CA ASN A 714 -88.61 13.38 -42.64
C ASN A 714 -89.09 13.02 -44.06
N GLN A 715 -88.16 12.68 -44.92
CA GLN A 715 -88.40 12.28 -46.30
C GLN A 715 -87.98 10.83 -46.49
N SER A 716 -88.91 9.99 -46.95
CA SER A 716 -88.64 8.67 -47.49
C SER A 716 -88.70 8.70 -49.02
N ALA A 717 -88.41 7.57 -49.67
CA ALA A 717 -88.59 7.41 -51.12
C ALA A 717 -90.05 7.65 -51.57
N GLU A 718 -91.04 7.49 -50.68
CA GLU A 718 -92.46 7.50 -51.02
C GLU A 718 -93.23 8.71 -50.48
N SER A 719 -92.72 9.37 -49.42
CA SER A 719 -93.46 10.43 -48.74
C SER A 719 -92.56 11.46 -48.08
N ILE A 720 -93.07 12.68 -47.91
CA ILE A 720 -92.45 13.72 -47.10
C ILE A 720 -93.40 14.10 -45.98
N LYS A 721 -92.93 14.00 -44.74
CA LYS A 721 -93.64 14.47 -43.54
C LYS A 721 -92.93 15.68 -42.96
N ILE A 722 -93.61 16.82 -42.99
CA ILE A 722 -93.15 18.07 -42.39
C ILE A 722 -93.92 18.28 -41.08
N LYS A 723 -93.21 18.30 -39.95
CA LYS A 723 -93.77 18.61 -38.64
C LYS A 723 -93.21 19.95 -38.16
N ALA A 724 -93.99 21.00 -38.33
CA ALA A 724 -93.68 22.36 -37.88
C ALA A 724 -94.97 23.08 -37.46
N SER A 725 -94.85 24.08 -36.57
CA SER A 725 -95.99 24.91 -36.14
C SER A 725 -96.49 25.85 -37.24
N LYS A 726 -95.62 26.19 -38.21
CA LYS A 726 -95.96 26.97 -39.40
C LYS A 726 -95.23 26.37 -40.60
N ILE A 727 -95.94 26.15 -41.70
CA ILE A 727 -95.39 25.74 -42.99
C ILE A 727 -95.77 26.83 -43.99
N ASN A 728 -94.78 27.56 -44.49
CA ASN A 728 -94.99 28.55 -45.55
C ASN A 728 -94.51 27.96 -46.88
N LEU A 729 -95.39 27.90 -47.87
CA LEU A 729 -95.07 27.45 -49.23
C LEU A 729 -95.17 28.70 -50.13
N ASP A 730 -94.04 29.18 -50.64
CA ASP A 730 -93.96 30.38 -51.47
C ASP A 730 -93.79 30.00 -52.95
N GLY A 731 -94.68 30.48 -53.82
CA GLY A 731 -94.75 30.13 -55.25
C GLY A 731 -96.05 29.39 -55.66
N ASN A 732 -96.10 28.94 -56.93
CA ASN A 732 -97.24 28.15 -57.43
C ASN A 732 -97.25 26.74 -56.83
N VAL A 733 -98.31 26.39 -56.10
CA VAL A 733 -98.47 25.07 -55.49
C VAL A 733 -99.50 24.25 -56.28
N ASN A 734 -99.03 23.24 -57.00
CA ASN A 734 -99.89 22.25 -57.66
C ASN A 734 -100.13 21.06 -56.72
N LEU A 735 -101.38 20.79 -56.36
CA LEU A 735 -101.75 19.60 -55.59
C LEU A 735 -102.47 18.57 -56.49
N THR A 736 -101.96 17.34 -56.51
CA THR A 736 -102.63 16.17 -57.09
C THR A 736 -103.04 15.22 -55.97
N GLY A 737 -104.34 15.03 -55.75
CA GLY A 737 -104.89 14.21 -54.66
C GLY A 737 -105.89 14.98 -53.80
N THR A 738 -106.00 14.60 -52.53
CA THR A 738 -106.96 15.19 -51.59
C THR A 738 -106.30 16.23 -50.69
N PHE A 739 -106.85 17.44 -50.63
CA PHE A 739 -106.50 18.42 -49.58
C PHE A 739 -107.55 18.38 -48.48
N THR A 740 -107.15 18.15 -47.23
CA THR A 740 -108.07 18.09 -46.08
C THR A 740 -107.60 19.02 -44.97
N THR A 741 -108.49 19.89 -44.49
CA THR A 741 -108.29 20.62 -43.24
C THR A 741 -108.88 19.81 -42.08
N TYR A 742 -108.15 19.76 -40.97
CA TYR A 742 -108.62 19.18 -39.71
C TYR A 742 -108.65 20.30 -38.67
N ASP A 743 -109.82 20.88 -38.43
CA ASP A 743 -110.05 21.76 -37.30
C ASP A 743 -111.19 21.20 -36.41
N ASN A 744 -111.37 21.77 -35.22
CA ASN A 744 -112.36 21.30 -34.25
C ASN A 744 -113.81 21.67 -34.61
N TYR A 745 -114.04 22.45 -35.68
CA TYR A 745 -115.33 23.05 -36.00
C TYR A 745 -115.93 22.55 -37.33
N GLY A 746 -115.13 21.91 -38.19
CA GLY A 746 -115.56 21.27 -39.42
C GLY A 746 -114.38 20.70 -40.22
N LYS A 747 -114.68 19.89 -41.24
CA LYS A 747 -113.67 19.33 -42.16
C LYS A 747 -113.99 19.82 -43.57
N THR A 748 -113.04 20.49 -44.22
CA THR A 748 -113.15 20.87 -45.64
C THR A 748 -112.20 20.00 -46.47
N VAL A 749 -112.73 19.44 -47.56
CA VAL A 749 -111.99 18.53 -48.43
C VAL A 749 -112.09 19.00 -49.87
N LEU A 750 -110.97 19.15 -50.55
CA LEU A 750 -110.93 19.23 -52.01
C LEU A 750 -110.54 17.86 -52.56
N GLU A 751 -111.48 17.17 -53.19
CA GLU A 751 -111.27 15.85 -53.80
C GLU A 751 -112.10 15.70 -55.07
N ASN A 752 -111.56 14.99 -56.08
CA ASN A 752 -112.26 14.69 -57.34
C ASN A 752 -112.89 15.91 -58.06
N GLY A 753 -112.29 17.10 -57.91
CA GLY A 753 -112.79 18.35 -58.52
C GLY A 753 -113.94 19.02 -57.76
N GLU A 754 -114.27 18.56 -56.55
CA GLU A 754 -115.33 19.09 -55.70
C GLU A 754 -114.78 19.57 -54.36
N LEU A 755 -115.21 20.76 -53.93
CA LEU A 755 -114.96 21.30 -52.60
C LEU A 755 -116.11 20.88 -51.68
N ARG A 756 -115.83 19.96 -50.75
CA ARG A 756 -116.79 19.34 -49.84
C ARG A 756 -116.62 19.86 -48.42
N PHE A 757 -117.74 20.16 -47.77
CA PHE A 757 -117.80 20.66 -46.41
C PHE A 757 -118.50 19.64 -45.50
N TYR A 758 -117.83 19.25 -44.43
CA TYR A 758 -118.32 18.25 -43.48
C TYR A 758 -118.49 18.86 -42.09
N LYS A 759 -119.58 18.48 -41.41
CA LYS A 759 -119.77 18.69 -39.97
C LYS A 759 -119.69 17.33 -39.28
N GLY A 760 -118.57 17.08 -38.59
CA GLY A 760 -118.22 15.71 -38.19
C GLY A 760 -117.98 14.84 -39.42
N SER A 761 -118.63 13.68 -39.48
CA SER A 761 -118.53 12.76 -40.62
C SER A 761 -119.57 13.02 -41.72
N SER A 762 -120.53 13.91 -41.49
CA SER A 762 -121.65 14.16 -42.40
C SER A 762 -121.31 15.26 -43.40
N LEU A 763 -121.49 14.99 -44.69
CA LEU A 763 -121.42 16.00 -45.74
C LEU A 763 -122.59 16.97 -45.55
N VAL A 764 -122.28 18.24 -45.31
CA VAL A 764 -123.29 19.29 -45.11
C VAL A 764 -123.38 20.24 -46.30
N GLY A 765 -122.39 20.21 -47.18
CA GLY A 765 -122.53 20.79 -48.50
C GLY A 765 -121.32 20.55 -49.38
N SER A 766 -121.47 20.87 -50.66
CA SER A 766 -120.39 20.81 -51.63
C SER A 766 -120.54 21.83 -52.74
N ILE A 767 -119.42 22.19 -53.34
CA ILE A 767 -119.32 23.11 -54.47
C ILE A 767 -118.46 22.45 -55.54
N TYR A 768 -118.99 22.31 -56.74
CA TYR A 768 -118.25 21.79 -57.90
C TYR A 768 -118.68 22.47 -59.19
N VAL A 769 -117.90 22.29 -60.25
CA VAL A 769 -118.21 22.79 -61.58
C VAL A 769 -118.33 21.60 -62.53
N ASN A 770 -119.41 21.55 -63.30
CA ASN A 770 -119.61 20.56 -64.36
C ASN A 770 -120.00 21.24 -65.69
N SER A 771 -120.35 20.46 -66.71
CA SER A 771 -120.74 20.97 -68.04
C SER A 771 -121.96 21.90 -68.02
N ASN A 772 -122.74 21.92 -66.93
CA ASN A 772 -123.94 22.74 -66.77
C ASN A 772 -123.68 23.99 -65.91
N GLY A 773 -122.47 24.18 -65.39
CA GLY A 773 -122.08 25.35 -64.59
C GLY A 773 -121.58 25.00 -63.19
N MET A 774 -121.51 26.01 -62.30
CA MET A 774 -121.16 25.83 -60.89
C MET A 774 -122.39 25.37 -60.11
N ILE A 775 -122.26 24.23 -59.43
CA ILE A 775 -123.30 23.64 -58.61
C ILE A 775 -122.90 23.77 -57.16
N VAL A 776 -123.83 24.28 -56.34
CA VAL A 776 -123.72 24.30 -54.88
C VAL A 776 -124.80 23.39 -54.32
N HIS A 777 -124.39 22.31 -53.68
CA HIS A 777 -125.29 21.43 -52.93
C HIS A 777 -125.16 21.77 -51.45
N ALA A 778 -126.19 22.38 -50.86
CA ALA A 778 -126.28 22.59 -49.43
C ALA A 778 -127.75 22.73 -49.03
N SER A 779 -128.12 22.34 -47.81
CA SER A 779 -129.49 22.51 -47.30
C SER A 779 -129.88 23.98 -47.16
N ASN A 780 -128.91 24.82 -46.81
CA ASN A 780 -129.07 26.26 -46.81
C ASN A 780 -127.87 26.88 -47.51
N PHE A 781 -128.12 27.69 -48.53
CA PHE A 781 -127.09 28.41 -49.24
C PHE A 781 -127.52 29.85 -49.43
N SER A 782 -126.65 30.80 -49.11
CA SER A 782 -126.98 32.22 -49.21
C SER A 782 -125.95 32.98 -50.02
N PHE A 783 -126.45 33.80 -50.95
CA PHE A 783 -125.67 34.88 -51.53
C PHE A 783 -126.00 36.16 -50.76
N SER A 784 -124.99 36.84 -50.23
CA SER A 784 -125.17 38.14 -49.57
C SER A 784 -124.41 39.23 -50.32
N THR A 785 -125.09 40.33 -50.60
CA THR A 785 -124.46 41.55 -51.11
C THR A 785 -124.99 42.73 -50.31
N GLY A 786 -124.14 43.25 -49.41
CA GLY A 786 -124.56 44.27 -48.43
C GLY A 786 -125.64 43.74 -47.50
N ASN A 787 -126.74 44.48 -47.34
CA ASN A 787 -127.86 44.11 -46.47
C ASN A 787 -128.93 43.24 -47.16
N THR A 788 -128.71 42.83 -48.40
CA THR A 788 -129.62 41.95 -49.14
C THR A 788 -129.05 40.54 -49.16
N PHE A 789 -129.89 39.60 -48.75
CA PHE A 789 -129.58 38.17 -48.74
C PHE A 789 -130.56 37.47 -49.66
N ILE A 790 -130.02 36.62 -50.53
CA ILE A 790 -130.77 35.63 -51.27
C ILE A 790 -130.44 34.29 -50.63
N ASP A 791 -131.35 33.83 -49.78
CA ASP A 791 -131.24 32.56 -49.08
C ASP A 791 -132.04 31.50 -49.87
N PHE A 792 -131.36 30.42 -50.24
CA PHE A 792 -131.97 29.20 -50.76
C PHE A 792 -132.07 28.24 -49.58
N ASP A 793 -133.29 27.90 -49.19
CA ASP A 793 -133.58 26.92 -48.14
C ASP A 793 -134.55 25.85 -48.66
N ASP A 794 -134.82 24.84 -47.82
CA ASP A 794 -135.70 23.71 -48.16
C ASP A 794 -137.14 24.13 -48.56
N TYR A 795 -137.53 25.39 -48.33
CA TYR A 795 -138.86 25.93 -48.61
C TYR A 795 -138.89 26.92 -49.78
N GLY A 796 -137.76 27.12 -50.48
CA GLY A 796 -137.65 27.93 -51.69
C GLY A 796 -136.60 29.04 -51.62
N ILE A 797 -136.76 30.06 -52.46
CA ILE A 797 -135.84 31.20 -52.53
C ILE A 797 -136.43 32.35 -51.72
N VAL A 798 -135.68 32.82 -50.72
CA VAL A 798 -136.01 34.00 -49.94
C VAL A 798 -135.07 35.12 -50.29
N ILE A 799 -135.62 36.20 -50.82
CA ILE A 799 -134.91 37.46 -50.93
C ILE A 799 -135.36 38.33 -49.77
N ARG A 800 -134.42 38.65 -48.89
CA ARG A 800 -134.68 39.48 -47.70
C ARG A 800 -133.69 40.63 -47.64
N ALA A 801 -134.24 41.82 -47.45
CA ALA A 801 -133.46 43.00 -47.11
C ALA A 801 -133.51 43.19 -45.58
N VAL A 802 -132.36 43.12 -44.92
CA VAL A 802 -132.29 43.26 -43.47
C VAL A 802 -132.70 44.67 -43.07
N GLY A 803 -133.71 44.77 -42.20
CA GLY A 803 -134.19 46.04 -41.60
C GLY A 803 -135.58 46.51 -42.06
N SER A 804 -136.09 46.05 -43.20
CA SER A 804 -137.44 46.42 -43.67
C SER A 804 -138.56 45.50 -43.15
N GLY A 805 -138.19 44.35 -42.57
CA GLY A 805 -139.13 43.30 -42.16
C GLY A 805 -139.85 42.62 -43.33
N GLN A 806 -139.60 43.05 -44.56
CA GLN A 806 -140.19 42.48 -45.76
C GLN A 806 -139.26 41.39 -46.31
N SER A 807 -139.82 40.21 -46.54
CA SER A 807 -139.16 39.14 -47.27
C SER A 807 -140.06 38.72 -48.42
N VAL A 808 -139.47 38.55 -49.59
CA VAL A 808 -140.12 37.92 -50.73
C VAL A 808 -139.67 36.48 -50.72
N ARG A 809 -140.60 35.58 -50.45
CA ARG A 809 -140.37 34.14 -50.56
C ARG A 809 -141.10 33.61 -51.77
N ILE A 810 -140.35 32.96 -52.64
CA ILE A 810 -140.86 32.28 -53.83
C ILE A 810 -141.03 30.81 -53.43
N TYR A 811 -142.28 30.41 -53.17
CA TYR A 811 -142.63 29.10 -52.61
C TYR A 811 -142.80 27.98 -53.67
N ASP A 812 -142.97 28.32 -54.95
CA ASP A 812 -143.13 27.34 -56.04
C ASP A 812 -142.86 28.02 -57.40
N ALA A 813 -141.71 27.74 -58.01
CA ALA A 813 -141.40 28.20 -59.36
C ALA A 813 -141.83 27.12 -60.38
N VAL A 814 -143.12 27.07 -60.71
CA VAL A 814 -143.63 26.18 -61.77
C VAL A 814 -143.46 26.86 -63.14
N LEU A 815 -142.60 26.31 -63.99
CA LEU A 815 -142.47 26.69 -65.40
C LEU A 815 -143.62 26.08 -66.20
N TYR A 816 -144.62 26.87 -66.60
CA TYR A 816 -145.67 26.46 -67.54
C TYR A 816 -145.30 26.82 -69.00
N SER A 817 -145.48 25.84 -69.90
CA SER A 817 -145.40 25.98 -71.37
C SER A 817 -146.66 26.65 -71.95
N PRO A 818 -146.58 27.48 -73.01
CA PRO A 818 -147.75 28.12 -73.62
C PRO A 818 -148.38 27.35 -74.82
N GLU A 819 -149.72 27.22 -74.76
CA GLU A 819 -150.78 27.17 -75.82
C GLU A 819 -150.88 26.06 -76.90
N ILE A 820 -152.11 25.50 -77.08
CA ILE A 820 -153.03 25.69 -78.25
C ILE A 820 -154.47 25.16 -77.90
N LEU A 821 -155.50 25.90 -78.32
CA LEU A 821 -156.95 25.66 -78.18
C LEU A 821 -157.57 24.81 -79.34
N ASN A 822 -158.32 23.75 -78.98
CA ASN A 822 -159.58 23.14 -79.55
C ASN A 822 -159.68 22.65 -81.03
N PRO A 823 -160.68 21.80 -81.44
CA PRO A 823 -161.71 21.05 -80.68
C PRO A 823 -161.94 19.56 -81.07
N ARG A 824 -162.02 18.68 -80.06
CA ARG A 824 -163.08 17.65 -79.86
C ARG A 824 -162.92 16.98 -78.51
#